data_AF-A0A954FPX9-F1
#
_entry.id   AF-A0A954FPX9-F1
#
_cell.length_a   1.000
_cell.length_b   1.000
_cell.length_c   1.000
_cell.angle_alpha   90.00
_cell.angle_beta   90.00
_cell.angle_gamma   90.00
#
_symmetry.space_group_name_H-M   'P 1'
#
loop_
_entity.id
_entity.type
_entity.pdbx_description
1 polymer ?
#
loop_
_entity_poly.entity_id
_entity_poly.type
_entity_poly.pdbx_seq_one_letter_code
_entity_poly.pdbx_strand_id
1 'polypeptide(L)'
;MNGQNAAVRTHTTDRLSPRLARESTIRYCLILLQLFLIAAIVYLFRIEQQRHFLPTLCYISVGFAIHFWLPIDHRQPFFAALSVGSVLFVMGAINGFYVLAISGVCISICYLPVSMRIQMVLLATLGIALVAFRSLYSWPFWPVLGSILMFRLLIFAREHWKHQSTSRFSSVVSYFFMVPNVCFPFFPVVDFKTFHTSWYNDDEWKIYQRGIVWIVRGITHLLLYRLIRVNLVPDPDNLQSFQQIAIFAATNYALYLQVSGQFHLITGLLHLFGFNLPRTHRHFFFASSFSDIWRRINIYWKDFMSKMFFFPAFFFLRQRGSAAGLAIALSVFWVFVCTWLLHSWQTFWLMGRFPITLNDACLWLGAGTCVAINAVYDSRRGQRTAPGPWLFALSLSVRTVSMFVLVSLFWACWTKPAFLNAVRDVASNSESRSGLMTVLFVLFGAMAVGMFLIYFYRVRNKPASATRELDFYHSVKLHASGMAVLLALTQVTTENLPDATFSKFLSNLRTNRVAAHEVQLRGYYEDLNTAVIQAGPLLQSISSDAELQRVQAEGFEKISRPADRYQSLELIPGMTADLNGSAISINQFGMRDRSTLTMAKPPDTTRIAIVGSSIVMGYGVTDEQVFGRVFETLLNDSRPQQQKHIDVLNFGVGKQWAPHRLIRIQRQVVQFSPDMLIYVAHQDEFSELAAYTGMLIADRMQLPSKHFDDVAAKAGVVPEMPPGEIYSRLMQAQPGLLSAVYQTIVDECRDHRIQPIWIYMPIPDPNSAAIGSQLIPIAKAAGFDVYDLSDWHQDQDGLFPAPGDHHPTAKGHKLIAESLLELFRQHSSILSE
;
A
#
# COMPACT_ATOMS: atom_id res chain seq x y z
N MET A 1 33.38 -34.28 20.78
CA MET A 1 34.78 -34.22 20.32
C MET A 1 35.17 -32.77 20.18
N ASN A 2 36.20 -32.38 20.94
CA ASN A 2 36.70 -31.01 21.10
C ASN A 2 37.38 -30.49 19.82
N GLY A 3 37.19 -29.20 19.51
CA GLY A 3 38.00 -28.50 18.51
C GLY A 3 37.47 -27.12 18.16
N GLN A 4 38.20 -26.09 18.61
CA GLN A 4 38.16 -24.69 18.18
C GLN A 4 37.06 -23.80 18.77
N ASN A 5 37.22 -23.48 20.06
CA ASN A 5 36.87 -22.16 20.59
C ASN A 5 37.69 -21.09 19.86
N ALA A 6 37.12 -20.48 18.82
CA ALA A 6 37.57 -19.18 18.35
C ALA A 6 37.32 -18.17 19.46
N ALA A 7 38.41 -17.54 19.92
CA ALA A 7 38.42 -16.54 20.98
C ALA A 7 37.47 -15.37 20.65
N VAL A 8 36.24 -15.44 21.16
CA VAL A 8 35.35 -14.30 21.29
C VAL A 8 35.98 -13.40 22.35
N ARG A 9 36.59 -12.28 21.92
CA ARG A 9 37.01 -11.22 22.82
C ARG A 9 35.75 -10.68 23.51
N THR A 10 35.56 -11.11 24.74
CA THR A 10 34.62 -10.53 25.69
C THR A 10 35.07 -9.11 26.00
N HIS A 11 34.43 -8.11 25.40
CA HIS A 11 34.49 -6.74 25.91
C HIS A 11 33.54 -6.65 27.11
N THR A 12 33.95 -7.23 28.23
CA THR A 12 33.51 -6.75 29.54
C THR A 12 33.98 -5.31 29.66
N THR A 13 33.08 -4.41 30.03
CA THR A 13 33.32 -2.98 30.30
C THR A 13 34.32 -2.73 31.44
N ASP A 14 34.81 -3.77 32.10
CA ASP A 14 35.90 -3.67 33.06
C ASP A 14 37.27 -3.63 32.36
N ARG A 15 37.78 -2.40 32.24
CA ARG A 15 39.15 -2.00 31.83
C ARG A 15 39.47 -2.07 30.33
N LEU A 16 38.69 -1.40 29.51
CA LEU A 16 39.20 -0.89 28.23
C LEU A 16 40.24 0.22 28.49
N SER A 17 41.36 0.21 27.76
CA SER A 17 42.29 1.34 27.81
C SER A 17 41.56 2.63 27.37
N PRO A 18 41.91 3.82 27.90
CA PRO A 18 41.19 5.07 27.58
C PRO A 18 41.08 5.35 26.08
N ARG A 19 42.08 4.89 25.29
CA ARG A 19 42.10 5.00 23.83
C ARG A 19 41.03 4.14 23.16
N LEU A 20 40.86 2.88 23.58
CA LEU A 20 39.86 1.97 23.01
C LEU A 20 38.43 2.38 23.38
N ALA A 21 38.22 2.87 24.61
CA ALA A 21 36.94 3.42 25.03
C ALA A 21 36.54 4.65 24.20
N ARG A 22 37.50 5.55 23.93
CA ARG A 22 37.29 6.72 23.06
C ARG A 22 36.95 6.30 21.63
N GLU A 23 37.66 5.33 21.06
CA GLU A 23 37.39 4.85 19.70
C GLU A 23 36.00 4.20 19.57
N SER A 24 35.61 3.35 20.54
CA SER A 24 34.27 2.76 20.61
C SER A 24 33.18 3.84 20.65
N THR A 25 33.38 4.87 21.48
CA THR A 25 32.44 6.00 21.59
C THR A 25 32.31 6.77 20.26
N ILE A 26 33.42 7.01 19.56
CA ILE A 26 33.40 7.68 18.24
C ILE A 26 32.61 6.86 17.22
N ARG A 27 32.88 5.55 17.13
CA ARG A 27 32.17 4.67 16.18
C ARG A 27 30.68 4.60 16.49
N TYR A 28 30.31 4.53 17.78
CA TYR A 28 28.93 4.59 18.23
C TYR A 28 28.23 5.88 17.80
N CYS A 29 28.84 7.04 18.05
CA CYS A 29 28.28 8.34 17.62
C CYS A 29 28.12 8.42 16.10
N LEU A 30 29.04 7.84 15.32
CA LEU A 30 28.94 7.80 13.85
C LEU A 30 27.79 6.92 13.36
N ILE A 31 27.48 5.82 14.04
CA ILE A 31 26.28 5.02 13.72
C ILE A 31 25.01 5.80 14.06
N LEU A 32 24.94 6.44 15.23
CA LEU A 32 23.78 7.25 15.61
C LEU A 32 23.56 8.43 14.66
N LEU A 33 24.62 9.11 14.22
CA LEU A 33 24.54 10.17 13.22
C LEU A 33 23.95 9.64 11.90
N GLN A 34 24.40 8.47 11.43
CA GLN A 34 23.83 7.86 10.24
C GLN A 34 22.35 7.49 10.44
N LEU A 35 21.95 6.97 11.60
CA LEU A 35 20.53 6.70 11.91
C LEU A 35 19.68 7.97 11.94
N PHE A 36 20.22 9.08 12.45
CA PHE A 36 19.56 10.38 12.39
C PHE A 36 19.35 10.86 10.94
N LEU A 37 20.39 10.75 10.09
CA LEU A 37 20.28 11.08 8.67
C LEU A 37 19.24 10.18 7.95
N ILE A 38 19.22 8.88 8.27
CA ILE A 38 18.22 7.94 7.76
C ILE A 38 16.81 8.38 8.19
N ALA A 39 16.60 8.71 9.46
CA ALA A 39 15.30 9.16 9.96
C ALA A 39 14.85 10.46 9.28
N ALA A 40 15.77 11.41 9.06
CA ALA A 40 15.49 12.63 8.31
C ALA A 40 15.07 12.34 6.86
N ILE A 41 15.75 11.42 6.16
CA ILE A 41 15.37 11.00 4.81
C ILE A 41 13.98 10.33 4.82
N VAL A 42 13.73 9.43 5.76
CA VAL A 42 12.43 8.73 5.88
C VAL A 42 11.30 9.73 6.12
N TYR A 43 11.55 10.75 6.95
CA TYR A 43 10.60 11.85 7.20
C TYR A 43 10.35 12.70 5.94
N LEU A 44 11.40 13.24 5.34
CA LEU A 44 11.30 14.18 4.21
C LEU A 44 10.71 13.54 2.95
N PHE A 45 11.06 12.27 2.67
CA PHE A 45 10.53 11.53 1.53
C PHE A 45 9.28 10.70 1.89
N ARG A 46 8.74 10.81 3.11
CA ARG A 46 7.56 10.06 3.57
C ARG A 46 7.65 8.56 3.22
N ILE A 47 8.81 7.95 3.50
CA ILE A 47 9.08 6.55 3.13
C ILE A 47 8.23 5.63 4.00
N GLU A 48 7.37 4.84 3.37
CA GLU A 48 6.51 3.86 4.05
C GLU A 48 5.65 4.45 5.18
N GLN A 49 5.14 5.67 4.97
CA GLN A 49 4.32 6.41 5.94
C GLN A 49 3.07 5.63 6.35
N GLN A 50 2.41 4.95 5.40
CA GLN A 50 1.21 4.12 5.63
C GLN A 50 1.45 2.95 6.61
N ARG A 51 2.72 2.60 6.86
CA ARG A 51 3.10 1.51 7.76
C ARG A 51 3.71 2.01 9.07
N HIS A 52 3.61 3.31 9.35
CA HIS A 52 4.17 3.96 10.52
C HIS A 52 5.68 3.68 10.69
N PHE A 53 6.42 3.64 9.58
CA PHE A 53 7.84 3.26 9.60
C PHE A 53 8.72 4.26 10.35
N LEU A 54 8.49 5.58 10.22
CA LEU A 54 9.28 6.59 10.90
C LEU A 54 9.22 6.49 12.44
N PRO A 55 8.03 6.44 13.08
CA PRO A 55 7.94 6.23 14.53
C PRO A 55 8.65 4.95 14.99
N THR A 56 8.50 3.86 14.24
CA THR A 56 9.16 2.59 14.56
C THR A 56 10.67 2.65 14.37
N LEU A 57 11.18 3.38 13.37
CA LEU A 57 12.60 3.64 13.19
C LEU A 57 13.16 4.44 14.37
N CYS A 58 12.46 5.46 14.85
CA CYS A 58 12.83 6.20 16.06
C CYS A 58 12.85 5.28 17.28
N TYR A 59 11.81 4.45 17.48
CA TYR A 59 11.74 3.45 18.54
C TYR A 59 12.92 2.48 18.50
N ILE A 60 13.24 1.94 17.32
CA ILE A 60 14.40 1.07 17.08
C ILE A 60 15.72 1.81 17.37
N SER A 61 15.84 3.07 16.98
CA SER A 61 17.08 3.84 17.15
C SER A 61 17.36 4.13 18.62
N VAL A 62 16.33 4.47 19.40
CA VAL A 62 16.42 4.59 20.87
C VAL A 62 16.73 3.23 21.49
N GLY A 63 16.06 2.17 21.03
CA GLY A 63 16.34 0.79 21.48
C GLY A 63 17.79 0.38 21.23
N PHE A 64 18.35 0.70 20.06
CA PHE A 64 19.75 0.46 19.72
C PHE A 64 20.71 1.26 20.63
N ALA A 65 20.40 2.54 20.87
CA ALA A 65 21.20 3.41 21.73
C ALA A 65 21.34 2.83 23.15
N ILE A 66 20.27 2.24 23.69
CA ILE A 66 20.29 1.56 25.00
C ILE A 66 20.99 0.20 24.88
N HIS A 67 20.60 -0.61 23.90
CA HIS A 67 21.09 -1.98 23.70
C HIS A 67 22.62 -2.07 23.60
N PHE A 68 23.26 -1.09 22.94
CA PHE A 68 24.71 -1.07 22.77
C PHE A 68 25.47 -1.08 24.10
N TRP A 69 25.01 -0.31 25.09
CA TRP A 69 25.68 -0.17 26.40
C TRP A 69 25.36 -1.31 27.38
N LEU A 70 24.41 -2.18 27.03
CA LEU A 70 24.08 -3.33 27.86
C LEU A 70 25.16 -4.42 27.77
N PRO A 71 25.45 -5.11 28.88
CA PRO A 71 26.25 -6.33 28.86
C PRO A 71 25.65 -7.37 27.92
N ILE A 72 26.50 -8.20 27.29
CA ILE A 72 26.09 -9.19 26.27
C ILE A 72 24.96 -10.12 26.75
N ASP A 73 24.95 -10.48 28.03
CA ASP A 73 23.92 -11.34 28.62
C ASP A 73 22.54 -10.67 28.72
N HIS A 74 22.50 -9.33 28.81
CA HIS A 74 21.28 -8.54 28.87
C HIS A 74 20.80 -8.05 27.50
N ARG A 75 21.65 -8.07 26.47
CA ARG A 75 21.32 -7.63 25.11
C ARG A 75 20.12 -8.39 24.51
N GLN A 76 20.12 -9.72 24.61
CA GLN A 76 19.03 -10.54 24.05
C GLN A 76 17.71 -10.43 24.83
N PRO A 77 17.67 -10.50 26.18
CA PRO A 77 16.46 -10.20 26.94
C PRO A 77 15.91 -8.80 26.69
N PHE A 78 16.78 -7.80 26.56
CA PHE A 78 16.37 -6.43 26.22
C PHE A 78 15.75 -6.36 24.83
N PHE A 79 16.36 -6.99 23.82
CA PHE A 79 15.77 -7.05 22.48
C PHE A 79 14.41 -7.75 22.48
N ALA A 80 14.24 -8.83 23.25
CA ALA A 80 12.95 -9.49 23.42
C ALA A 80 11.89 -8.55 24.04
N ALA A 81 12.26 -7.76 25.05
CA ALA A 81 11.37 -6.77 25.66
C ALA A 81 11.03 -5.64 24.67
N LEU A 82 12.02 -5.14 23.92
CA LEU A 82 11.85 -4.15 22.85
C LEU A 82 10.91 -4.65 21.76
N SER A 83 11.04 -5.91 21.37
CA SER A 83 10.17 -6.61 20.42
C SER A 83 8.71 -6.65 20.86
N VAL A 84 8.43 -7.07 22.10
CA VAL A 84 7.07 -7.06 22.66
C VAL A 84 6.54 -5.63 22.77
N GLY A 85 7.38 -4.69 23.23
CA GLY A 85 7.06 -3.28 23.32
C GLY A 85 6.69 -2.66 21.98
N SER A 86 7.38 -3.03 20.89
CA SER A 86 7.06 -2.53 19.55
C SER A 86 5.67 -2.97 19.05
N VAL A 87 5.22 -4.17 19.42
CA VAL A 87 3.88 -4.66 19.05
C VAL A 87 2.81 -3.81 19.73
N LEU A 88 2.98 -3.56 21.03
CA LEU A 88 2.08 -2.72 21.82
C LEU A 88 2.12 -1.25 21.38
N PHE A 89 3.31 -0.74 21.07
CA PHE A 89 3.51 0.63 20.62
C PHE A 89 2.83 0.89 19.28
N VAL A 90 3.03 -0.01 18.30
CA VAL A 90 2.50 0.20 16.95
C VAL A 90 1.02 -0.11 16.85
N MET A 91 0.54 -1.18 17.48
CA MET A 91 -0.85 -1.66 17.31
C MET A 91 -1.80 -1.15 18.40
N GLY A 92 -1.26 -0.58 19.48
CA GLY A 92 -2.01 -0.26 20.69
C GLY A 92 -2.17 -1.48 21.61
N ALA A 93 -2.60 -1.21 22.85
CA ALA A 93 -2.65 -2.23 23.91
C ALA A 93 -3.58 -3.41 23.56
N ILE A 94 -4.78 -3.15 23.04
CA ILE A 94 -5.79 -4.17 22.76
C ILE A 94 -5.33 -5.10 21.63
N ASN A 95 -5.06 -4.55 20.45
CA ASN A 95 -4.63 -5.34 19.29
C ASN A 95 -3.29 -6.02 19.53
N GLY A 96 -2.34 -5.32 20.17
CA GLY A 96 -1.05 -5.90 20.52
C GLY A 96 -1.19 -7.05 21.51
N PHE A 97 -2.09 -6.95 22.50
CA PHE A 97 -2.36 -8.06 23.42
C PHE A 97 -2.89 -9.29 22.69
N TYR A 98 -3.85 -9.14 21.76
CA TYR A 98 -4.33 -10.29 20.97
C TYR A 98 -3.21 -10.96 20.18
N VAL A 99 -2.34 -10.18 19.53
CA VAL A 99 -1.18 -10.73 18.80
C VAL A 99 -0.27 -11.53 19.72
N LEU A 100 0.07 -10.96 20.88
CA LEU A 100 0.96 -11.59 21.87
C LEU A 100 0.34 -12.84 22.48
N ALA A 101 -0.94 -12.79 22.86
CA ALA A 101 -1.66 -13.89 23.49
C ALA A 101 -1.82 -15.07 22.54
N ILE A 102 -2.33 -14.84 21.32
CA ILE A 102 -2.53 -15.91 20.33
C ILE A 102 -1.19 -16.52 19.92
N SER A 103 -0.17 -15.69 19.69
CA SER A 103 1.17 -16.18 19.39
C SER A 103 1.77 -16.98 20.55
N GLY A 104 1.57 -16.52 21.79
CA GLY A 104 1.98 -17.23 23.00
C GLY A 104 1.38 -18.63 23.07
N VAL A 105 0.07 -18.77 22.86
CA VAL A 105 -0.63 -20.07 22.83
C VAL A 105 -0.03 -20.99 21.76
N CYS A 106 0.15 -20.50 20.52
CA CYS A 106 0.75 -21.27 19.44
C CYS A 106 2.17 -21.75 19.77
N ILE A 107 3.00 -20.88 20.35
CA ILE A 107 4.38 -21.22 20.74
C ILE A 107 4.38 -22.22 21.91
N SER A 108 3.51 -22.04 22.90
CA SER A 108 3.41 -22.94 24.07
C SER A 108 3.02 -24.37 23.68
N ILE A 109 2.18 -24.56 22.64
CA ILE A 109 1.84 -25.90 22.13
C ILE A 109 3.09 -26.68 21.70
N CYS A 110 4.10 -25.99 21.12
CA CYS A 110 5.36 -26.62 20.72
C CYS A 110 6.18 -27.14 21.92
N TYR A 111 5.97 -26.60 23.12
CA TYR A 111 6.68 -26.98 24.34
C TYR A 111 5.92 -27.96 25.23
N LEU A 112 4.69 -28.35 24.87
CA LEU A 112 3.91 -29.31 25.66
C LEU A 112 4.65 -30.66 25.75
N PRO A 113 4.70 -31.31 26.93
CA PRO A 113 5.37 -32.60 27.12
C PRO A 113 4.54 -33.77 26.57
N VAL A 114 4.12 -33.67 25.32
CA VAL A 114 3.30 -34.67 24.60
C VAL A 114 3.98 -35.07 23.29
N SER A 115 3.52 -36.16 22.66
CA SER A 115 4.13 -36.61 21.41
C SER A 115 4.03 -35.57 20.28
N MET A 116 5.02 -35.54 19.39
CA MET A 116 5.06 -34.65 18.22
C MET A 116 3.76 -34.71 17.39
N ARG A 117 3.13 -35.88 17.29
CA ARG A 117 1.86 -36.06 16.56
C ARG A 117 0.71 -35.27 17.22
N ILE A 118 0.63 -35.31 18.54
CA ILE A 118 -0.39 -34.56 19.29
C ILE A 118 -0.16 -33.06 19.14
N GLN A 119 1.09 -32.59 19.25
CA GLN A 119 1.42 -31.17 19.04
C GLN A 119 1.04 -30.70 17.63
N MET A 120 1.31 -31.49 16.59
CA MET A 120 0.87 -31.20 15.22
C MET A 120 -0.65 -31.10 15.10
N VAL A 121 -1.40 -32.03 15.71
CA VAL A 121 -2.87 -32.02 15.68
C VAL A 121 -3.43 -30.79 16.41
N LEU A 122 -2.87 -30.42 17.56
CA LEU A 122 -3.26 -29.22 18.30
C LEU A 122 -2.99 -27.95 17.48
N LEU A 123 -1.80 -27.81 16.89
CA LEU A 123 -1.47 -26.69 16.02
C LEU A 123 -2.35 -26.62 14.78
N ALA A 124 -2.66 -27.76 14.16
CA ALA A 124 -3.56 -27.82 13.00
C ALA A 124 -4.99 -27.41 13.38
N THR A 125 -5.50 -27.91 14.51
CA THR A 125 -6.84 -27.57 15.02
C THR A 125 -6.94 -26.08 15.34
N LEU A 126 -5.96 -25.53 16.05
CA LEU A 126 -5.88 -24.10 16.34
C LEU A 126 -5.74 -23.28 15.04
N GLY A 127 -4.93 -23.74 14.09
CA GLY A 127 -4.79 -23.11 12.78
C GLY A 127 -6.11 -23.03 12.02
N ILE A 128 -6.90 -24.11 11.99
CA ILE A 128 -8.23 -24.14 11.37
C ILE A 128 -9.18 -23.15 12.06
N ALA A 129 -9.17 -23.12 13.40
CA ALA A 129 -9.97 -22.15 14.15
C ALA A 129 -9.58 -20.71 13.79
N LEU A 130 -8.29 -20.39 13.78
CA LEU A 130 -7.80 -19.05 13.42
C LEU A 130 -8.13 -18.66 11.97
N VAL A 131 -8.11 -19.62 11.04
CA VAL A 131 -8.58 -19.40 9.66
C VAL A 131 -10.06 -19.03 9.65
N ALA A 132 -10.91 -19.77 10.36
CA ALA A 132 -12.33 -19.45 10.46
C ALA A 132 -12.56 -18.07 11.07
N PHE A 133 -11.88 -17.73 12.17
CA PHE A 133 -11.96 -16.40 12.77
C PHE A 133 -11.48 -15.29 11.83
N ARG A 134 -10.40 -15.50 11.08
CA ARG A 134 -9.91 -14.54 10.09
C ARG A 134 -10.91 -14.28 8.97
N SER A 135 -11.65 -15.31 8.55
CA SER A 135 -12.68 -15.24 7.51
C SER A 135 -13.96 -14.57 8.00
N LEU A 136 -14.30 -14.73 9.28
CA LEU A 136 -15.52 -14.18 9.88
C LEU A 136 -15.33 -12.74 10.37
N TYR A 137 -14.14 -12.38 10.86
CA TYR A 137 -13.87 -11.10 11.49
C TYR A 137 -12.66 -10.41 10.86
N SER A 138 -12.86 -9.21 10.32
CA SER A 138 -11.84 -8.37 9.68
C SER A 138 -11.06 -7.50 10.67
N TRP A 139 -10.64 -8.07 11.81
CA TRP A 139 -9.91 -7.34 12.83
C TRP A 139 -8.52 -6.86 12.37
N PRO A 140 -8.04 -5.70 12.84
CA PRO A 140 -6.85 -5.04 12.30
C PRO A 140 -5.53 -5.76 12.63
N PHE A 141 -5.54 -6.70 13.58
CA PHE A 141 -4.31 -7.36 14.00
C PHE A 141 -3.90 -8.56 13.14
N TRP A 142 -4.79 -9.05 12.27
CA TRP A 142 -4.57 -10.26 11.49
C TRP A 142 -3.32 -10.23 10.60
N PRO A 143 -2.99 -9.14 9.87
CA PRO A 143 -1.80 -9.14 9.02
C PRO A 143 -0.51 -9.32 9.82
N VAL A 144 -0.41 -8.70 11.01
CA VAL A 144 0.76 -8.83 11.88
C VAL A 144 0.81 -10.22 12.53
N LEU A 145 -0.32 -10.74 13.03
CA LEU A 145 -0.38 -12.09 13.59
C LEU A 145 0.02 -13.14 12.56
N GLY A 146 -0.53 -13.04 11.35
CA GLY A 146 -0.24 -13.92 10.23
C GLY A 146 1.23 -13.89 9.82
N SER A 147 1.84 -12.70 9.70
CA SER A 147 3.27 -12.56 9.38
C SER A 147 4.19 -13.14 10.45
N ILE A 148 3.77 -13.11 11.73
CA ILE A 148 4.49 -13.70 12.86
C ILE A 148 4.46 -15.23 12.81
N LEU A 149 3.27 -15.81 12.64
CA LEU A 149 3.08 -17.24 12.84
C LEU A 149 3.23 -18.07 11.57
N MET A 150 2.64 -17.65 10.45
CA MET A 150 2.40 -18.46 9.24
C MET A 150 3.53 -19.45 8.90
N PHE A 151 4.69 -18.95 8.45
CA PHE A 151 5.81 -19.82 8.02
C PHE A 151 6.80 -20.09 9.15
N ARG A 152 6.98 -19.13 10.07
CA ARG A 152 7.97 -19.23 11.15
C ARG A 152 7.59 -20.25 12.20
N LEU A 153 6.30 -20.43 12.49
CA LEU A 153 5.83 -21.47 13.41
C LEU A 153 6.15 -22.87 12.86
N LEU A 154 5.96 -23.10 11.56
CA LEU A 154 6.32 -24.36 10.91
C LEU A 154 7.82 -24.64 10.98
N ILE A 155 8.65 -23.63 10.70
CA ILE A 155 10.12 -23.74 10.79
C ILE A 155 10.54 -24.05 12.22
N PHE A 156 10.03 -23.27 13.18
CA PHE A 156 10.36 -23.41 14.59
C PHE A 156 9.95 -24.78 15.14
N ALA A 157 8.72 -25.21 14.89
CA ALA A 157 8.21 -26.50 15.35
C ALA A 157 9.08 -27.66 14.83
N ARG A 158 9.43 -27.66 13.53
CA ARG A 158 10.31 -28.69 12.95
C ARG A 158 11.69 -28.73 13.58
N GLU A 159 12.30 -27.56 13.84
CA GLU A 159 13.63 -27.48 14.44
C GLU A 159 13.59 -27.94 15.91
N HIS A 160 12.56 -27.52 16.65
CA HIS A 160 12.34 -27.91 18.04
C HIS A 160 12.15 -29.43 18.17
N TRP A 161 11.30 -30.04 17.33
CA TRP A 161 11.05 -31.50 17.35
C TRP A 161 12.27 -32.34 16.99
N LYS A 162 13.12 -31.85 16.07
CA LYS A 162 14.31 -32.58 15.62
C LYS A 162 15.47 -32.53 16.61
N HIS A 163 15.64 -31.40 17.29
CA HIS A 163 16.83 -31.14 18.07
C HIS A 163 16.57 -30.92 19.57
N GLN A 164 15.30 -31.01 20.02
CA GLN A 164 14.86 -30.70 21.39
C GLN A 164 15.53 -29.41 21.89
N SER A 165 15.48 -28.35 21.08
CA SER A 165 16.32 -27.19 21.32
C SER A 165 15.97 -26.54 22.66
N THR A 166 16.92 -26.51 23.59
CA THR A 166 16.84 -25.78 24.87
C THR A 166 17.07 -24.29 24.64
N SER A 167 16.30 -23.70 23.74
CA SER A 167 16.42 -22.28 23.40
C SER A 167 15.90 -21.45 24.57
N ARG A 168 16.69 -20.47 25.02
CA ARG A 168 16.24 -19.50 26.04
C ARG A 168 14.96 -18.82 25.56
N PHE A 169 14.02 -18.59 26.48
CA PHE A 169 12.75 -17.92 26.21
C PHE A 169 12.91 -16.59 25.44
N SER A 170 13.91 -15.78 25.83
CA SER A 170 14.25 -14.52 25.15
C SER A 170 14.60 -14.70 23.67
N SER A 171 15.27 -15.79 23.29
CA SER A 171 15.59 -16.10 21.89
C SER A 171 14.34 -16.41 21.07
N VAL A 172 13.35 -17.09 21.67
CA VAL A 172 12.10 -17.47 20.99
C VAL A 172 11.24 -16.22 20.78
N VAL A 173 11.09 -15.39 21.81
CA VAL A 173 10.38 -14.10 21.72
C VAL A 173 11.04 -13.21 20.66
N SER A 174 12.38 -13.11 20.66
CA SER A 174 13.12 -12.33 19.67
C SER A 174 12.90 -12.81 18.23
N TYR A 175 12.73 -14.12 18.03
CA TYR A 175 12.54 -14.72 16.70
C TYR A 175 11.13 -14.49 16.14
N PHE A 176 10.09 -14.68 16.97
CA PHE A 176 8.71 -14.47 16.53
C PHE A 176 8.37 -12.98 16.41
N PHE A 177 8.82 -12.16 17.35
CA PHE A 177 8.47 -10.74 17.42
C PHE A 177 9.59 -9.82 16.93
N MET A 178 10.35 -10.20 15.91
CA MET A 178 11.38 -9.35 15.29
C MET A 178 10.83 -7.94 15.04
N VAL A 179 11.45 -6.92 15.64
CA VAL A 179 10.90 -5.54 15.73
C VAL A 179 10.37 -5.01 14.39
N PRO A 180 11.06 -5.15 13.23
CA PRO A 180 10.56 -4.58 11.97
C PRO A 180 9.26 -5.23 11.46
N ASN A 181 8.91 -6.43 11.92
CA ASN A 181 7.77 -7.20 11.42
C ASN A 181 6.41 -6.56 11.74
N VAL A 182 6.34 -5.72 12.77
CA VAL A 182 5.11 -4.99 13.11
C VAL A 182 4.76 -3.90 12.10
N CYS A 183 5.77 -3.37 11.38
CA CYS A 183 5.60 -2.40 10.29
C CYS A 183 5.67 -3.03 8.91
N PHE A 184 6.26 -4.21 8.78
CA PHE A 184 6.36 -4.91 7.50
C PHE A 184 5.76 -6.31 7.62
N PRO A 185 4.43 -6.45 7.48
CA PRO A 185 3.77 -7.75 7.50
C PRO A 185 4.22 -8.66 6.37
N PHE A 186 4.55 -8.09 5.20
CA PHE A 186 5.26 -8.83 4.17
C PHE A 186 6.75 -8.93 4.53
N PHE A 187 7.13 -10.07 5.12
CA PHE A 187 8.40 -10.24 5.80
C PHE A 187 9.24 -11.40 5.22
N PRO A 188 10.59 -11.31 5.21
CA PRO A 188 11.44 -12.42 4.78
C PRO A 188 11.27 -13.64 5.69
N VAL A 189 11.20 -14.84 5.10
CA VAL A 189 11.05 -16.09 5.85
C VAL A 189 12.39 -16.49 6.50
N VAL A 190 12.70 -15.90 7.65
CA VAL A 190 13.96 -16.14 8.38
C VAL A 190 13.95 -17.51 9.05
N ASP A 191 14.97 -18.33 8.78
CA ASP A 191 15.13 -19.63 9.43
C ASP A 191 15.58 -19.49 10.89
N PHE A 192 14.98 -20.28 11.80
CA PHE A 192 15.26 -20.20 13.24
C PHE A 192 16.73 -20.49 13.57
N LYS A 193 17.34 -21.50 12.93
CA LYS A 193 18.74 -21.85 13.16
C LYS A 193 19.65 -20.71 12.69
N THR A 194 19.42 -20.21 11.47
CA THR A 194 20.19 -19.07 10.93
C THR A 194 20.09 -17.85 11.85
N PHE A 195 18.88 -17.50 12.29
CA PHE A 195 18.65 -16.39 13.23
C PHE A 195 19.51 -16.54 14.50
N HIS A 196 19.45 -17.73 15.13
CA HIS A 196 20.20 -17.99 16.36
C HIS A 196 21.72 -17.99 16.16
N THR A 197 22.23 -18.66 15.12
CA THR A 197 23.68 -18.75 14.86
C THR A 197 24.29 -17.45 14.31
N SER A 198 23.46 -16.51 13.85
CA SER A 198 23.91 -15.23 13.31
C SER A 198 24.10 -14.15 14.38
N TRP A 199 23.68 -14.40 15.61
CA TRP A 199 23.74 -13.40 16.68
C TRP A 199 25.18 -13.23 17.20
N TYR A 200 25.74 -12.03 17.02
CA TYR A 200 27.12 -11.65 17.38
C TYR A 200 28.20 -12.65 16.93
N ASN A 201 28.05 -13.19 15.72
CA ASN A 201 28.97 -14.19 15.16
C ASN A 201 30.19 -13.61 14.43
N ASP A 202 30.32 -12.28 14.37
CA ASP A 202 31.40 -11.52 13.72
C ASP A 202 31.63 -10.23 14.53
N ASP A 203 32.60 -9.41 14.13
CA ASP A 203 32.90 -8.12 14.74
C ASP A 203 31.67 -7.20 14.76
N GLU A 204 31.33 -6.66 15.94
CA GLU A 204 30.09 -5.90 16.15
C GLU A 204 30.02 -4.64 15.28
N TRP A 205 31.13 -3.96 15.03
CA TRP A 205 31.17 -2.75 14.20
C TRP A 205 30.92 -3.06 12.73
N LYS A 206 31.43 -4.20 12.25
CA LYS A 206 31.10 -4.70 10.91
C LYS A 206 29.62 -5.02 10.79
N ILE A 207 29.02 -5.67 11.79
CA ILE A 207 27.60 -6.00 11.78
C ILE A 207 26.76 -4.71 11.76
N TYR A 208 27.03 -3.75 12.64
CA TYR A 208 26.27 -2.49 12.68
C TYR A 208 26.40 -1.68 11.40
N GLN A 209 27.62 -1.54 10.86
CA GLN A 209 27.83 -0.80 9.61
C GLN A 209 27.21 -1.54 8.41
N ARG A 210 27.24 -2.88 8.39
CA ARG A 210 26.50 -3.67 7.40
C ARG A 210 24.99 -3.40 7.52
N GLY A 211 24.46 -3.25 8.73
CA GLY A 211 23.09 -2.82 8.97
C GLY A 211 22.75 -1.50 8.29
N ILE A 212 23.57 -0.46 8.51
CA ILE A 212 23.41 0.86 7.88
C ILE A 212 23.46 0.77 6.35
N VAL A 213 24.44 0.05 5.79
CA VAL A 213 24.58 -0.15 4.34
C VAL A 213 23.29 -0.72 3.74
N TRP A 214 22.66 -1.66 4.43
CA TRP A 214 21.43 -2.30 3.96
C TRP A 214 20.21 -1.43 4.14
N ILE A 215 20.12 -0.66 5.23
CA ILE A 215 19.04 0.33 5.39
C ILE A 215 19.12 1.36 4.26
N VAL A 216 20.30 1.93 3.99
CA VAL A 216 20.51 2.89 2.90
C VAL A 216 20.16 2.26 1.55
N ARG A 217 20.62 1.03 1.28
CA ARG A 217 20.26 0.30 0.05
C ARG A 217 18.74 0.09 -0.08
N GLY A 218 18.08 -0.24 1.03
CA GLY A 218 16.63 -0.41 1.09
C GLY A 218 15.89 0.88 0.72
N ILE A 219 16.31 2.01 1.30
CA ILE A 219 15.81 3.35 0.96
C ILE A 219 16.03 3.66 -0.53
N THR A 220 17.23 3.42 -1.06
CA THR A 220 17.52 3.64 -2.48
C THR A 220 16.58 2.83 -3.38
N HIS A 221 16.37 1.55 -3.07
CA HIS A 221 15.45 0.71 -3.84
C HIS A 221 13.99 1.22 -3.77
N LEU A 222 13.53 1.70 -2.62
CA LEU A 222 12.18 2.26 -2.46
C LEU A 222 11.99 3.59 -3.20
N LEU A 223 13.01 4.46 -3.20
CA LEU A 223 12.99 5.70 -3.96
C LEU A 223 13.01 5.42 -5.48
N LEU A 224 13.83 4.47 -5.93
CA LEU A 224 13.83 4.02 -7.33
C LEU A 224 12.49 3.41 -7.74
N TYR A 225 11.90 2.57 -6.88
CA TYR A 225 10.55 2.03 -7.08
C TYR A 225 9.54 3.16 -7.29
N ARG A 226 9.53 4.17 -6.42
CA ARG A 226 8.62 5.33 -6.55
C ARG A 226 8.84 6.07 -7.88
N LEU A 227 10.09 6.32 -8.24
CA LEU A 227 10.43 6.98 -9.51
C LEU A 227 9.94 6.23 -10.73
N ILE A 228 10.16 4.91 -10.76
CA ILE A 228 9.72 4.04 -11.86
C ILE A 228 8.20 4.02 -11.91
N ARG A 229 7.54 3.80 -10.77
CA ARG A 229 6.08 3.68 -10.70
C ARG A 229 5.37 4.94 -11.17
N VAL A 230 5.84 6.12 -10.74
CA VAL A 230 5.17 7.40 -11.06
C VAL A 230 5.48 7.88 -12.47
N ASN A 231 6.71 7.67 -12.98
CA ASN A 231 7.15 8.34 -14.21
C ASN A 231 7.32 7.41 -15.41
N LEU A 232 7.44 6.09 -15.22
CA LEU A 232 7.83 5.17 -16.28
C LEU A 232 6.81 4.08 -16.58
N VAL A 233 5.92 3.71 -15.63
CA VAL A 233 4.92 2.67 -15.87
C VAL A 233 3.85 3.19 -16.84
N PRO A 234 3.70 2.60 -18.04
CA PRO A 234 2.66 3.01 -18.98
C PRO A 234 1.27 2.58 -18.50
N ASP A 235 0.24 3.29 -18.96
CA ASP A 235 -1.15 2.88 -18.77
C ASP A 235 -1.37 1.48 -19.39
N PRO A 236 -1.77 0.48 -18.59
CA PRO A 236 -2.00 -0.88 -19.07
C PRO A 236 -3.06 -0.99 -20.16
N ASP A 237 -4.06 -0.10 -20.19
CA ASP A 237 -5.16 -0.16 -21.16
C ASP A 237 -4.85 0.56 -22.46
N ASN A 238 -3.74 1.29 -22.50
CA ASN A 238 -3.30 2.05 -23.67
C ASN A 238 -1.93 1.60 -24.20
N LEU A 239 -1.75 0.30 -24.41
CA LEU A 239 -0.53 -0.29 -24.99
C LEU A 239 -0.66 -0.40 -26.51
N GLN A 240 -0.30 0.66 -27.24
CA GLN A 240 -0.46 0.75 -28.71
C GLN A 240 0.82 0.48 -29.50
N SER A 241 1.98 0.41 -28.84
CA SER A 241 3.29 0.31 -29.50
C SER A 241 4.24 -0.70 -28.83
N PHE A 242 5.22 -1.23 -29.59
CA PHE A 242 6.24 -2.15 -29.04
C PHE A 242 7.12 -1.50 -27.98
N GLN A 243 7.36 -0.18 -28.06
CA GLN A 243 8.08 0.56 -27.04
C GLN A 243 7.31 0.57 -25.72
N GLN A 244 6.01 0.86 -25.75
CA GLN A 244 5.14 0.82 -24.57
C GLN A 244 5.08 -0.60 -23.99
N ILE A 245 4.96 -1.64 -24.83
CA ILE A 245 5.04 -3.05 -24.38
C ILE A 245 6.35 -3.34 -23.66
N ALA A 246 7.49 -2.95 -24.25
CA ALA A 246 8.81 -3.20 -23.69
C ALA A 246 9.02 -2.44 -22.36
N ILE A 247 8.59 -1.17 -22.31
CA ILE A 247 8.64 -0.36 -21.09
C ILE A 247 7.71 -0.94 -20.02
N PHE A 248 6.47 -1.30 -20.36
CA PHE A 248 5.53 -1.93 -19.44
C PHE A 248 6.11 -3.22 -18.84
N ALA A 249 6.69 -4.09 -19.65
CA ALA A 249 7.29 -5.33 -19.17
C ALA A 249 8.51 -5.08 -18.27
N ALA A 250 9.44 -4.23 -18.71
CA ALA A 250 10.66 -3.93 -17.95
C ALA A 250 10.36 -3.21 -16.63
N THR A 251 9.43 -2.26 -16.63
CA THR A 251 9.03 -1.52 -15.44
C THR A 251 8.31 -2.41 -14.45
N ASN A 252 7.40 -3.31 -14.88
CA ASN A 252 6.75 -4.28 -13.99
C ASN A 252 7.75 -5.20 -13.28
N TYR A 253 8.82 -5.64 -13.96
CA TYR A 253 9.90 -6.36 -13.26
C TYR A 253 10.65 -5.44 -12.29
N ALA A 254 10.90 -4.19 -12.67
CA ALA A 254 11.57 -3.23 -11.82
C ALA A 254 10.73 -2.82 -10.59
N LEU A 255 9.40 -2.92 -10.62
CA LEU A 255 8.52 -2.67 -9.47
C LEU A 255 8.81 -3.64 -8.30
N TYR A 256 9.43 -4.79 -8.57
CA TYR A 256 9.95 -5.69 -7.53
C TYR A 256 11.00 -5.03 -6.61
N LEU A 257 11.55 -3.88 -7.01
CA LEU A 257 12.39 -3.06 -6.14
C LEU A 257 11.71 -2.72 -4.81
N GLN A 258 10.38 -2.59 -4.75
CA GLN A 258 9.65 -2.38 -3.50
C GLN A 258 9.92 -3.50 -2.48
N VAL A 259 9.71 -4.75 -2.89
CA VAL A 259 9.94 -5.95 -2.07
C VAL A 259 11.39 -6.03 -1.63
N SER A 260 12.30 -5.88 -2.58
CA SER A 260 13.72 -5.95 -2.25
C SER A 260 14.14 -4.81 -1.31
N GLY A 261 13.60 -3.61 -1.47
CA GLY A 261 13.87 -2.45 -0.63
C GLY A 261 13.44 -2.68 0.82
N GLN A 262 12.20 -3.13 1.02
CA GLN A 262 11.68 -3.49 2.35
C GLN A 262 12.49 -4.59 3.01
N PHE A 263 12.86 -5.64 2.26
CA PHE A 263 13.62 -6.75 2.83
C PHE A 263 15.01 -6.29 3.27
N HIS A 264 15.69 -5.42 2.49
CA HIS A 264 16.96 -4.83 2.92
C HIS A 264 16.79 -3.98 4.18
N LEU A 265 15.75 -3.14 4.27
CA LEU A 265 15.42 -2.37 5.49
C LEU A 265 15.28 -3.28 6.71
N ILE A 266 14.40 -4.29 6.62
CA ILE A 266 14.11 -5.25 7.69
C ILE A 266 15.40 -5.88 8.21
N THR A 267 16.19 -6.48 7.31
CA THR A 267 17.43 -7.13 7.72
C THR A 267 18.45 -6.14 8.25
N GLY A 268 18.56 -4.94 7.67
CA GLY A 268 19.50 -3.91 8.12
C GLY A 268 19.19 -3.42 9.54
N LEU A 269 17.91 -3.30 9.89
CA LEU A 269 17.48 -2.97 11.26
C LEU A 269 17.83 -4.08 12.25
N LEU A 270 17.71 -5.36 11.86
CA LEU A 270 18.09 -6.48 12.72
C LEU A 270 19.61 -6.57 12.95
N HIS A 271 20.43 -6.16 11.97
CA HIS A 271 21.88 -6.08 12.15
C HIS A 271 22.27 -5.11 13.27
N LEU A 272 21.51 -4.04 13.51
CA LEU A 272 21.78 -3.11 14.62
C LEU A 272 21.74 -3.81 15.99
N PHE A 273 21.03 -4.91 16.13
CA PHE A 273 20.96 -5.71 17.37
C PHE A 273 21.87 -6.95 17.36
N GLY A 274 22.84 -6.99 16.44
CA GLY A 274 23.85 -8.05 16.37
C GLY A 274 23.46 -9.26 15.53
N PHE A 275 22.29 -9.27 14.86
CA PHE A 275 21.88 -10.38 13.99
C PHE A 275 22.50 -10.24 12.59
N ASN A 276 23.62 -10.93 12.35
CA ASN A 276 24.37 -10.90 11.09
C ASN A 276 23.71 -11.75 10.00
N LEU A 277 22.50 -11.36 9.59
CA LEU A 277 21.67 -12.11 8.68
C LEU A 277 22.17 -12.07 7.22
N PRO A 278 21.99 -13.15 6.43
CA PRO A 278 22.46 -13.20 5.05
C PRO A 278 21.67 -12.28 4.12
N ARG A 279 22.27 -11.93 2.97
CA ARG A 279 21.64 -11.09 1.94
C ARG A 279 20.27 -11.57 1.50
N THR A 280 19.34 -10.62 1.33
CA THR A 280 17.98 -10.90 0.87
C THR A 280 17.91 -11.09 -0.64
N HIS A 281 18.67 -10.27 -1.38
CA HIS A 281 18.70 -10.25 -2.84
C HIS A 281 20.13 -10.10 -3.37
N ARG A 282 20.37 -10.52 -4.62
CA ARG A 282 21.69 -10.39 -5.25
C ARG A 282 21.63 -10.07 -6.75
N HIS A 283 21.63 -8.79 -7.11
CA HIS A 283 21.76 -8.33 -8.51
C HIS A 283 20.85 -9.12 -9.47
N PHE A 284 19.58 -9.24 -9.10
CA PHE A 284 18.64 -10.17 -9.74
C PHE A 284 18.30 -9.78 -11.20
N PHE A 285 18.41 -8.49 -11.56
CA PHE A 285 18.33 -8.04 -12.96
C PHE A 285 19.43 -8.62 -13.86
N PHE A 286 20.54 -9.08 -13.30
CA PHE A 286 21.68 -9.64 -14.04
C PHE A 286 21.76 -11.18 -13.95
N ALA A 287 20.62 -11.85 -13.76
CA ALA A 287 20.57 -13.30 -13.77
C ALA A 287 20.80 -13.85 -15.19
N SER A 288 21.53 -14.95 -15.31
CA SER A 288 21.93 -15.54 -16.60
C SER A 288 21.29 -16.90 -16.92
N SER A 289 20.49 -17.45 -16.00
CA SER A 289 19.69 -18.66 -16.20
C SER A 289 18.50 -18.71 -15.22
N PHE A 290 17.58 -19.64 -15.43
CA PHE A 290 16.45 -19.91 -14.53
C PHE A 290 16.90 -20.32 -13.12
N SER A 291 17.92 -21.18 -13.01
CA SER A 291 18.54 -21.51 -11.73
C SER A 291 19.21 -20.30 -11.07
N ASP A 292 19.83 -19.41 -11.86
CA ASP A 292 20.54 -18.23 -11.35
C ASP A 292 19.59 -17.15 -10.82
N ILE A 293 18.45 -16.92 -11.50
CA ILE A 293 17.43 -15.97 -10.98
C ILE A 293 16.86 -16.45 -9.65
N TRP A 294 16.50 -17.74 -9.53
CA TRP A 294 15.99 -18.33 -8.29
C TRP A 294 16.99 -18.22 -7.12
N ARG A 295 18.30 -18.20 -7.40
CA ARG A 295 19.35 -18.01 -6.38
C ARG A 295 19.57 -16.55 -5.97
N ARG A 296 18.96 -15.60 -6.66
CA ARG A 296 19.21 -14.15 -6.52
C ARG A 296 17.99 -13.37 -6.10
N ILE A 297 16.81 -13.81 -6.51
CA ILE A 297 15.52 -13.22 -6.16
C ILE A 297 14.98 -13.92 -4.91
N ASN A 298 14.58 -13.15 -3.89
CA ASN A 298 14.08 -13.64 -2.60
C ASN A 298 14.83 -14.86 -2.03
N ILE A 299 16.07 -14.65 -1.59
CA ILE A 299 16.96 -15.73 -1.12
C ILE A 299 16.36 -16.49 0.08
N TYR A 300 15.68 -15.77 0.98
CA TYR A 300 15.00 -16.35 2.14
C TYR A 300 13.89 -17.32 1.74
N TRP A 301 13.04 -16.93 0.77
CA TRP A 301 12.03 -17.83 0.22
C TRP A 301 12.66 -19.06 -0.42
N LYS A 302 13.70 -18.87 -1.24
CA LYS A 302 14.43 -19.96 -1.86
C LYS A 302 15.02 -20.93 -0.82
N ASP A 303 15.60 -20.44 0.27
CA ASP A 303 16.16 -21.27 1.34
C ASP A 303 15.06 -22.04 2.09
N PHE A 304 13.97 -21.36 2.44
CA PHE A 304 12.77 -21.97 3.02
C PHE A 304 12.22 -23.10 2.14
N MET A 305 11.96 -22.82 0.86
CA MET A 305 11.42 -23.79 -0.09
C MET A 305 12.37 -24.99 -0.28
N SER A 306 13.67 -24.73 -0.31
CA SER A 306 14.69 -25.78 -0.45
C SER A 306 14.70 -26.71 0.77
N LYS A 307 14.75 -26.16 1.99
CA LYS A 307 14.79 -26.91 3.26
C LYS A 307 13.49 -27.67 3.53
N MET A 308 12.36 -27.08 3.17
CA MET A 308 11.03 -27.57 3.58
C MET A 308 10.38 -28.51 2.57
N PHE A 309 10.57 -28.28 1.26
CA PHE A 309 9.85 -28.99 0.21
C PHE A 309 10.79 -29.73 -0.74
N PHE A 310 11.86 -29.08 -1.21
CA PHE A 310 12.77 -29.70 -2.19
C PHE A 310 13.52 -30.91 -1.64
N PHE A 311 14.32 -30.74 -0.57
CA PHE A 311 15.14 -31.85 -0.05
C PHE A 311 14.30 -33.03 0.42
N PRO A 312 13.19 -32.85 1.16
CA PRO A 312 12.32 -33.96 1.52
C PRO A 312 11.76 -34.73 0.31
N ALA A 313 11.26 -34.03 -0.71
CA ALA A 313 10.75 -34.66 -1.93
C ALA A 313 11.86 -35.39 -2.70
N PHE A 314 13.03 -34.77 -2.83
CA PHE A 314 14.17 -35.35 -3.53
C PHE A 314 14.65 -36.64 -2.88
N PHE A 315 14.90 -36.62 -1.57
CA PHE A 315 15.37 -37.82 -0.86
C PHE A 315 14.31 -38.92 -0.84
N PHE A 316 13.03 -38.57 -0.72
CA PHE A 316 11.94 -39.53 -0.81
C PHE A 316 11.90 -40.25 -2.17
N LEU A 317 12.03 -39.52 -3.28
CA LEU A 317 12.07 -40.11 -4.62
C LEU A 317 13.34 -40.94 -4.85
N ARG A 318 14.50 -40.47 -4.35
CA ARG A 318 15.77 -41.21 -4.45
C ARG A 318 15.74 -42.52 -3.66
N GLN A 319 15.13 -42.54 -2.47
CA GLN A 319 14.96 -43.76 -1.68
C GLN A 319 14.06 -44.79 -2.37
N ARG A 320 13.11 -44.33 -3.20
CA ARG A 320 12.25 -45.20 -4.03
C ARG A 320 12.86 -45.61 -5.38
N GLY A 321 14.16 -45.38 -5.58
CA GLY A 321 14.89 -45.83 -6.76
C GLY A 321 14.76 -44.92 -8.00
N SER A 322 14.19 -43.72 -7.88
CA SER A 322 14.08 -42.80 -9.03
C SER A 322 15.46 -42.33 -9.51
N ALA A 323 15.64 -42.27 -10.84
CA ALA A 323 16.84 -41.70 -11.46
C ALA A 323 17.07 -40.24 -11.01
N ALA A 324 18.32 -39.83 -10.82
CA ALA A 324 18.65 -38.53 -10.21
C ALA A 324 18.04 -37.34 -10.97
N GLY A 325 18.08 -37.35 -12.31
CA GLY A 325 17.47 -36.29 -13.11
C GLY A 325 15.94 -36.21 -12.95
N LEU A 326 15.25 -37.35 -12.92
CA LEU A 326 13.80 -37.38 -12.69
C LEU A 326 13.45 -36.90 -11.28
N ALA A 327 14.21 -37.32 -10.28
CA ALA A 327 14.03 -36.88 -8.90
C ALA A 327 14.22 -35.35 -8.76
N ILE A 328 15.21 -34.76 -9.44
CA ILE A 328 15.40 -33.30 -9.49
C ILE A 328 14.19 -32.62 -10.13
N ALA A 329 13.78 -33.07 -11.32
CA ALA A 329 12.68 -32.44 -12.06
C ALA A 329 11.38 -32.43 -11.25
N LEU A 330 10.98 -33.59 -10.72
CA LEU A 330 9.75 -33.72 -9.93
C LEU A 330 9.82 -32.92 -8.62
N SER A 331 10.98 -32.85 -7.97
CA SER A 331 11.15 -32.06 -6.73
C SER A 331 11.09 -30.56 -7.00
N VAL A 332 11.66 -30.08 -8.11
CA VAL A 332 11.53 -28.68 -8.52
C VAL A 332 10.06 -28.37 -8.83
N PHE A 333 9.38 -29.22 -9.60
CA PHE A 333 7.97 -29.02 -9.92
C PHE A 333 7.11 -28.95 -8.66
N TRP A 334 7.35 -29.86 -7.70
CA TRP A 334 6.70 -29.84 -6.38
C TRP A 334 6.93 -28.52 -5.62
N VAL A 335 8.15 -27.97 -5.66
CA VAL A 335 8.45 -26.66 -5.06
C VAL A 335 7.62 -25.55 -5.69
N PHE A 336 7.40 -25.56 -7.00
CA PHE A 336 6.60 -24.52 -7.67
C PHE A 336 5.09 -24.67 -7.39
N VAL A 337 4.57 -25.89 -7.30
CA VAL A 337 3.20 -26.16 -6.82
C VAL A 337 3.02 -25.61 -5.40
N CYS A 338 3.95 -25.93 -4.49
CA CYS A 338 3.91 -25.40 -3.13
C CYS A 338 4.08 -23.89 -3.11
N THR A 339 4.94 -23.33 -3.96
CA THR A 339 5.15 -21.87 -4.05
C THR A 339 3.84 -21.18 -4.38
N TRP A 340 3.12 -21.63 -5.40
CA TRP A 340 1.81 -21.09 -5.77
C TRP A 340 0.81 -21.11 -4.59
N LEU A 341 0.62 -22.26 -3.95
CA LEU A 341 -0.33 -22.41 -2.84
C LEU A 341 0.05 -21.57 -1.61
N LEU A 342 1.35 -21.53 -1.27
CA LEU A 342 1.84 -20.76 -0.13
C LEU A 342 1.80 -19.25 -0.38
N HIS A 343 1.86 -18.81 -1.64
CA HIS A 343 1.62 -17.43 -2.01
C HIS A 343 0.15 -17.06 -1.76
N SER A 344 -0.82 -17.86 -2.23
CA SER A 344 -2.24 -17.67 -1.89
C SER A 344 -2.51 -17.69 -0.38
N TRP A 345 -1.82 -18.56 0.36
CA TRP A 345 -1.88 -18.62 1.81
C TRP A 345 -1.35 -17.36 2.48
N GLN A 346 -0.24 -16.81 1.98
CA GLN A 346 0.29 -15.53 2.45
C GLN A 346 -0.70 -14.38 2.20
N THR A 347 -1.33 -14.33 1.02
CA THR A 347 -2.37 -13.33 0.72
C THR A 347 -3.55 -13.44 1.67
N PHE A 348 -3.96 -14.64 2.05
CA PHE A 348 -5.07 -14.83 2.99
C PHE A 348 -4.80 -14.22 4.36
N TRP A 349 -3.61 -14.43 4.91
CA TRP A 349 -3.27 -13.85 6.22
C TRP A 349 -3.14 -12.32 6.17
N LEU A 350 -2.50 -11.80 5.12
CA LEU A 350 -2.22 -10.38 5.00
C LEU A 350 -3.44 -9.56 4.54
N MET A 351 -4.25 -10.10 3.62
CA MET A 351 -5.33 -9.38 2.94
C MET A 351 -6.72 -9.97 3.21
N GLY A 352 -6.84 -11.21 3.68
CA GLY A 352 -8.12 -11.85 4.01
C GLY A 352 -8.81 -12.59 2.87
N ARG A 353 -8.19 -12.61 1.69
CA ARG A 353 -8.66 -13.36 0.52
C ARG A 353 -7.69 -14.47 0.16
N PHE A 354 -8.22 -15.58 -0.34
CA PHE A 354 -7.43 -16.72 -0.80
C PHE A 354 -7.53 -16.82 -2.33
N PRO A 355 -6.74 -16.04 -3.09
CA PRO A 355 -6.85 -16.03 -4.54
C PRO A 355 -6.29 -17.33 -5.13
N ILE A 356 -7.12 -18.05 -5.87
CA ILE A 356 -6.70 -19.16 -6.73
C ILE A 356 -7.17 -18.83 -8.14
N THR A 357 -6.25 -18.41 -9.00
CA THR A 357 -6.57 -18.11 -10.40
C THR A 357 -5.85 -19.07 -11.34
N LEU A 358 -6.47 -19.34 -12.49
CA LEU A 358 -5.85 -20.16 -13.54
C LEU A 358 -4.59 -19.48 -14.11
N ASN A 359 -4.58 -18.15 -14.19
CA ASN A 359 -3.42 -17.39 -14.67
C ASN A 359 -2.20 -17.60 -13.76
N ASP A 360 -2.36 -17.46 -12.44
CA ASP A 360 -1.28 -17.68 -11.47
C ASP A 360 -0.76 -19.12 -11.55
N ALA A 361 -1.66 -20.10 -11.67
CA ALA A 361 -1.30 -21.51 -11.83
C ALA A 361 -0.42 -21.72 -13.07
N CYS A 362 -0.85 -21.21 -14.23
CA CYS A 362 -0.13 -21.32 -15.49
C CYS A 362 1.27 -20.67 -15.40
N LEU A 363 1.37 -19.48 -14.81
CA LEU A 363 2.64 -18.77 -14.65
C LEU A 363 3.60 -19.54 -13.74
N TRP A 364 3.16 -19.94 -12.54
CA TRP A 364 4.01 -20.66 -11.60
C TRP A 364 4.44 -22.03 -12.11
N LEU A 365 3.54 -22.82 -12.69
CA LEU A 365 3.86 -24.15 -13.20
C LEU A 365 4.68 -24.08 -14.49
N GLY A 366 4.45 -23.07 -15.34
CA GLY A 366 5.29 -22.78 -16.50
C GLY A 366 6.71 -22.42 -16.10
N ALA A 367 6.89 -21.49 -15.15
CA ALA A 367 8.19 -21.16 -14.60
C ALA A 367 8.87 -22.37 -13.94
N GLY A 368 8.10 -23.17 -13.18
CA GLY A 368 8.59 -24.40 -12.55
C GLY A 368 9.09 -25.43 -13.56
N THR A 369 8.42 -25.56 -14.70
CA THR A 369 8.85 -26.44 -15.80
C THR A 369 10.18 -25.96 -16.39
N CYS A 370 10.32 -24.67 -16.67
CA CYS A 370 11.57 -24.08 -17.17
C CYS A 370 12.74 -24.27 -16.19
N VAL A 371 12.50 -24.05 -14.89
CA VAL A 371 13.51 -24.24 -13.83
C VAL A 371 13.85 -25.73 -13.69
N ALA A 372 12.87 -26.64 -13.77
CA ALA A 372 13.10 -28.08 -13.69
C ALA A 372 13.99 -28.57 -14.86
N ILE A 373 13.68 -28.15 -16.09
CA ILE A 373 14.49 -28.47 -17.27
C ILE A 373 15.90 -27.91 -17.10
N ASN A 374 16.04 -26.63 -16.67
CA ASN A 374 17.35 -26.02 -16.48
C ASN A 374 18.15 -26.70 -15.36
N ALA A 375 17.52 -27.09 -14.25
CA ALA A 375 18.17 -27.79 -13.15
C ALA A 375 18.66 -29.19 -13.55
N VAL A 376 17.88 -29.95 -14.33
CA VAL A 376 18.32 -31.25 -14.86
C VAL A 376 19.47 -31.06 -15.85
N TYR A 377 19.38 -30.06 -16.74
CA TYR A 377 20.45 -29.75 -17.67
C TYR A 377 21.76 -29.38 -16.96
N ASP A 378 21.68 -28.52 -15.93
CA ASP A 378 22.82 -28.11 -15.12
C ASP A 378 23.43 -29.31 -14.35
N SER A 379 22.60 -30.23 -13.87
CA SER A 379 23.06 -31.45 -13.17
C SER A 379 23.83 -32.43 -14.07
N ARG A 380 23.54 -32.43 -15.38
CA ARG A 380 24.18 -33.29 -16.38
C ARG A 380 25.40 -32.64 -17.02
N ARG A 381 25.55 -31.32 -16.91
CA ARG A 381 26.70 -30.58 -17.45
C ARG A 381 27.93 -30.82 -16.56
N GLY A 382 28.87 -31.64 -17.03
CA GLY A 382 30.20 -31.75 -16.44
C GLY A 382 31.04 -30.47 -16.60
N GLN A 383 32.23 -30.44 -15.98
CA GLN A 383 33.21 -29.37 -16.12
C GLN A 383 33.70 -29.29 -17.58
N ARG A 384 33.03 -28.48 -18.41
CA ARG A 384 33.55 -28.14 -19.75
C ARG A 384 34.63 -27.07 -19.61
N THR A 385 35.64 -27.16 -20.48
CA THR A 385 36.66 -26.12 -20.63
C THR A 385 36.01 -24.76 -20.85
N ALA A 386 36.45 -23.76 -20.08
CA ALA A 386 35.87 -22.43 -20.17
C ALA A 386 36.15 -21.85 -21.57
N PRO A 387 35.13 -21.33 -22.27
CA PRO A 387 35.34 -20.73 -23.59
C PRO A 387 36.29 -19.52 -23.49
N GLY A 388 36.89 -19.15 -24.62
CA GLY A 388 37.78 -17.98 -24.70
C GLY A 388 37.09 -16.69 -24.16
N PRO A 389 37.86 -15.69 -23.70
CA PRO A 389 37.31 -14.52 -22.98
C PRO A 389 36.19 -13.80 -23.72
N TRP A 390 36.31 -13.68 -25.05
CA TRP A 390 35.32 -13.03 -25.91
C TRP A 390 34.02 -13.86 -26.03
N LEU A 391 34.12 -15.15 -26.36
CA LEU A 391 32.96 -16.05 -26.45
C LEU A 391 32.23 -16.17 -25.11
N PHE A 392 32.95 -16.16 -24.00
CA PHE A 392 32.36 -16.11 -22.68
C PHE A 392 31.58 -14.81 -22.44
N ALA A 393 32.20 -13.66 -22.74
CA ALA A 393 31.57 -12.35 -22.56
C ALA A 393 30.31 -12.21 -23.41
N LEU A 394 30.37 -12.63 -24.68
CA LEU A 394 29.22 -12.65 -25.57
C LEU A 394 28.12 -13.58 -25.02
N SER A 395 28.46 -14.82 -24.69
CA SER A 395 27.48 -15.79 -24.19
C SER A 395 26.81 -15.34 -22.89
N LEU A 396 27.58 -14.76 -21.95
CA LEU A 396 27.03 -14.27 -20.69
C LEU A 396 26.14 -13.04 -20.91
N SER A 397 26.54 -12.11 -21.79
CA SER A 397 25.77 -10.92 -22.12
C SER A 397 24.42 -11.29 -22.75
N VAL A 398 24.44 -12.14 -23.79
CA VAL A 398 23.23 -12.62 -24.48
C VAL A 398 22.30 -13.33 -23.51
N ARG A 399 22.83 -14.24 -22.67
CA ARG A 399 22.02 -14.95 -21.65
C ARG A 399 21.40 -14.00 -20.64
N THR A 400 22.14 -12.99 -20.19
CA THR A 400 21.66 -12.02 -19.19
C THR A 400 20.53 -11.17 -19.75
N VAL A 401 20.71 -10.60 -20.95
CA VAL A 401 19.65 -9.80 -21.60
C VAL A 401 18.43 -10.66 -21.93
N SER A 402 18.64 -11.88 -22.41
CA SER A 402 17.53 -12.81 -22.69
C SER A 402 16.74 -13.15 -21.42
N MET A 403 17.42 -13.44 -20.31
CA MET A 403 16.77 -13.69 -19.02
C MET A 403 16.05 -12.46 -18.49
N PHE A 404 16.62 -11.26 -18.65
CA PHE A 404 15.96 -10.02 -18.26
C PHE A 404 14.64 -9.84 -19.01
N VAL A 405 14.63 -10.05 -20.34
CA VAL A 405 13.40 -9.98 -21.16
C VAL A 405 12.39 -11.04 -20.73
N LEU A 406 12.82 -12.28 -20.51
CA LEU A 406 11.93 -13.39 -20.14
C LEU A 406 11.29 -13.18 -18.77
N VAL A 407 12.07 -12.73 -17.78
CA VAL A 407 11.54 -12.39 -16.46
C VAL A 407 10.61 -11.17 -16.55
N SER A 408 10.95 -10.16 -17.35
CA SER A 408 10.07 -9.01 -17.59
C SER A 408 8.72 -9.41 -18.19
N LEU A 409 8.73 -10.34 -19.15
CA LEU A 409 7.50 -10.91 -19.72
C LEU A 409 6.68 -11.67 -18.67
N PHE A 410 7.34 -12.46 -17.82
CA PHE A 410 6.67 -13.17 -16.72
C PHE A 410 5.93 -12.20 -15.79
N TRP A 411 6.58 -11.10 -15.39
CA TRP A 411 5.95 -10.07 -14.55
C TRP A 411 4.82 -9.34 -15.27
N ALA A 412 4.98 -9.02 -16.56
CA ALA A 412 3.93 -8.38 -17.36
C ALA A 412 2.66 -9.24 -17.47
N CYS A 413 2.82 -10.54 -17.76
CA CYS A 413 1.70 -11.49 -17.83
C CYS A 413 1.05 -11.73 -16.46
N TRP A 414 1.80 -11.56 -15.38
CA TRP A 414 1.25 -11.63 -14.03
C TRP A 414 0.38 -10.41 -13.73
N THR A 415 0.88 -9.20 -14.02
CA THR A 415 0.12 -7.96 -13.77
C THR A 415 -1.09 -7.82 -14.70
N LYS A 416 -0.98 -8.20 -15.99
CA LYS A 416 -2.08 -8.18 -16.97
C LYS A 416 -2.28 -9.59 -17.55
N PRO A 417 -3.28 -10.37 -17.09
CA PRO A 417 -3.50 -11.75 -17.55
C PRO A 417 -3.65 -11.92 -19.07
N ALA A 418 -4.16 -10.90 -19.77
CA ALA A 418 -4.29 -10.87 -21.23
C ALA A 418 -3.14 -10.11 -21.94
N PHE A 419 -1.98 -9.94 -21.30
CA PHE A 419 -0.86 -9.17 -21.86
C PHE A 419 -0.39 -9.69 -23.22
N LEU A 420 -0.36 -11.01 -23.42
CA LEU A 420 0.04 -11.60 -24.70
C LEU A 420 -0.91 -11.25 -25.85
N ASN A 421 -2.18 -10.96 -25.56
CA ASN A 421 -3.12 -10.48 -26.58
C ASN A 421 -2.74 -9.07 -27.01
N ALA A 422 -2.42 -8.17 -26.06
CA ALA A 422 -1.93 -6.82 -26.40
C ALA A 422 -0.64 -6.87 -27.26
N VAL A 423 0.28 -7.80 -26.97
CA VAL A 423 1.47 -8.01 -27.81
C VAL A 423 1.09 -8.47 -29.22
N ARG A 424 0.13 -9.38 -29.35
CA ARG A 424 -0.37 -9.88 -30.64
C ARG A 424 -1.08 -8.77 -31.43
N ASP A 425 -1.88 -7.94 -30.76
CA ASP A 425 -2.64 -6.85 -31.37
C ASP A 425 -1.68 -5.81 -31.95
N VAL A 426 -0.68 -5.38 -31.18
CA VAL A 426 0.38 -4.48 -31.67
C VAL A 426 1.20 -5.12 -32.79
N ALA A 427 1.49 -6.41 -32.72
CA ALA A 427 2.22 -7.12 -33.78
C ALA A 427 1.44 -7.23 -35.10
N SER A 428 0.09 -7.20 -35.03
CA SER A 428 -0.76 -7.24 -36.22
C SER A 428 -0.83 -5.90 -36.96
N ASN A 429 -0.47 -4.80 -36.30
CA ASN A 429 -0.45 -3.47 -36.88
C ASN A 429 0.86 -3.21 -37.64
N SER A 430 0.78 -2.90 -38.94
CA SER A 430 1.93 -2.63 -39.81
C SER A 430 2.73 -1.39 -39.39
N GLU A 431 2.08 -0.38 -38.80
CA GLU A 431 2.72 0.86 -38.34
C GLU A 431 3.62 0.65 -37.12
N SER A 432 3.42 -0.43 -36.38
CA SER A 432 4.19 -0.75 -35.17
C SER A 432 5.57 -1.36 -35.44
N ARG A 433 5.88 -1.74 -36.69
CA ARG A 433 7.17 -2.39 -37.05
C ARG A 433 8.39 -1.53 -36.75
N SER A 434 8.28 -0.21 -36.90
CA SER A 434 9.35 0.74 -36.57
C SER A 434 9.73 0.64 -35.09
N GLY A 435 8.74 0.51 -34.21
CA GLY A 435 8.94 0.36 -32.77
C GLY A 435 9.59 -0.94 -32.36
N LEU A 436 9.28 -2.05 -33.07
CA LEU A 436 9.97 -3.32 -32.86
C LEU A 436 11.47 -3.19 -33.15
N MET A 437 11.85 -2.50 -34.23
CA MET A 437 13.26 -2.29 -34.57
C MET A 437 13.98 -1.42 -33.52
N THR A 438 13.31 -0.41 -32.96
CA THR A 438 13.86 0.38 -31.85
C THR A 438 14.14 -0.50 -30.63
N VAL A 439 13.20 -1.36 -30.24
CA VAL A 439 13.38 -2.28 -29.10
C VAL A 439 14.54 -3.25 -29.35
N LEU A 440 14.62 -3.85 -30.54
CA LEU A 440 15.72 -4.76 -30.90
C LEU A 440 17.08 -4.06 -30.91
N PHE A 441 17.14 -2.82 -31.39
CA PHE A 441 18.36 -2.01 -31.37
C PHE A 441 18.84 -1.74 -29.94
N VAL A 442 17.92 -1.36 -29.04
CA VAL A 442 18.25 -1.15 -27.61
C VAL A 442 18.75 -2.44 -26.96
N LEU A 443 18.10 -3.58 -27.21
CA LEU A 443 18.52 -4.87 -26.68
C LEU A 443 19.90 -5.29 -27.21
N PHE A 444 20.16 -5.11 -28.51
CA PHE A 444 21.47 -5.40 -29.10
C PHE A 444 22.56 -4.47 -28.56
N GLY A 445 22.26 -3.18 -28.39
CA GLY A 445 23.15 -2.21 -27.74
C GLY A 445 23.50 -2.63 -26.31
N ALA A 446 22.51 -3.05 -25.52
CA ALA A 446 22.73 -3.56 -24.16
C ALA A 446 23.61 -4.83 -24.16
N MET A 447 23.41 -5.74 -25.11
CA MET A 447 24.25 -6.94 -25.27
C MET A 447 25.70 -6.56 -25.62
N ALA A 448 25.91 -5.60 -26.52
CA ALA A 448 27.23 -5.14 -26.93
C ALA A 448 27.98 -4.46 -25.77
N VAL A 449 27.32 -3.55 -25.05
CA VAL A 449 27.87 -2.89 -23.85
C VAL A 449 28.21 -3.94 -22.78
N GLY A 450 27.30 -4.87 -22.50
CA GLY A 450 27.53 -5.96 -21.56
C GLY A 450 28.74 -6.82 -21.95
N MET A 451 28.87 -7.16 -23.23
CA MET A 451 30.02 -7.91 -23.74
C MET A 451 31.32 -7.15 -23.52
N PHE A 452 31.35 -5.85 -23.84
CA PHE A 452 32.52 -5.00 -23.64
C PHE A 452 32.94 -4.92 -22.17
N LEU A 453 31.98 -4.66 -21.26
CA LEU A 453 32.23 -4.57 -19.82
C LEU A 453 32.76 -5.90 -19.25
N ILE A 454 32.13 -7.03 -19.62
CA ILE A 454 32.56 -8.37 -19.14
C ILE A 454 33.94 -8.72 -19.67
N TYR A 455 34.20 -8.46 -20.96
CA TYR A 455 35.50 -8.71 -21.57
C TYR A 455 36.60 -7.89 -20.89
N PHE A 456 36.38 -6.58 -20.74
CA PHE A 456 37.36 -5.68 -20.14
C PHE A 456 37.62 -6.03 -18.67
N TYR A 457 36.56 -6.33 -17.91
CA TYR A 457 36.70 -6.77 -16.52
C TYR A 457 37.54 -8.05 -16.41
N ARG A 458 37.34 -9.02 -17.31
CA ARG A 458 38.06 -10.30 -17.31
C ARG A 458 39.50 -10.19 -17.79
N VAL A 459 39.79 -9.29 -18.74
CA VAL A 459 41.15 -9.07 -19.27
C VAL A 459 41.99 -8.23 -18.30
N ARG A 460 41.39 -7.24 -17.63
CA ARG A 460 42.11 -6.30 -16.75
C ARG A 460 42.34 -6.84 -15.34
N ASN A 461 41.50 -7.75 -14.85
CA ASN A 461 41.63 -8.31 -13.50
C ASN A 461 42.22 -9.74 -13.52
N LYS A 462 43.43 -9.90 -12.96
CA LYS A 462 43.81 -11.16 -12.27
C LYS A 462 42.72 -11.48 -11.23
N PRO A 463 42.48 -12.75 -10.85
CA PRO A 463 41.30 -13.14 -10.08
C PRO A 463 41.37 -12.60 -8.64
N ALA A 464 41.03 -11.33 -8.45
CA ALA A 464 40.70 -10.76 -7.16
C ALA A 464 39.22 -11.07 -6.90
N SER A 465 38.95 -12.32 -6.53
CA SER A 465 37.64 -12.73 -6.02
C SER A 465 37.46 -12.22 -4.59
N ALA A 466 37.31 -10.91 -4.44
CA ALA A 466 36.77 -10.34 -3.21
C ALA A 466 36.30 -8.93 -3.54
N THR A 467 34.99 -8.69 -3.48
CA THR A 467 34.51 -7.37 -3.13
C THR A 467 35.25 -6.97 -1.85
N ARG A 468 36.23 -6.08 -1.94
CA ARG A 468 36.96 -5.58 -0.77
C ARG A 468 35.91 -4.89 0.09
N GLU A 469 35.51 -5.52 1.20
CA GLU A 469 34.61 -4.88 2.14
C GLU A 469 35.29 -3.58 2.59
N LEU A 470 34.59 -2.45 2.43
CA LEU A 470 35.10 -1.16 2.86
C LEU A 470 35.33 -1.22 4.37
N ASP A 471 36.46 -0.71 4.82
CA ASP A 471 36.70 -0.48 6.24
C ASP A 471 35.62 0.45 6.82
N PHE A 472 35.37 0.34 8.13
CA PHE A 472 34.29 1.02 8.84
C PHE A 472 34.22 2.50 8.49
N TYR A 473 35.31 3.26 8.67
CA TYR A 473 35.32 4.71 8.44
C TYR A 473 35.10 5.09 6.97
N HIS A 474 35.58 4.29 6.03
CA HIS A 474 35.35 4.53 4.60
C HIS A 474 33.89 4.26 4.22
N SER A 475 33.30 3.22 4.80
CA SER A 475 31.88 2.93 4.65
C SER A 475 31.02 4.05 5.23
N VAL A 476 31.33 4.53 6.44
CA VAL A 476 30.64 5.67 7.07
C VAL A 476 30.70 6.91 6.18
N LYS A 477 31.90 7.30 5.71
CA LYS A 477 32.07 8.46 4.83
C LYS A 477 31.22 8.34 3.57
N LEU A 478 31.28 7.20 2.88
CA LEU A 478 30.54 6.99 1.64
C LEU A 478 29.02 7.13 1.85
N HIS A 479 28.46 6.46 2.86
CA HIS A 479 27.01 6.42 3.08
C HIS A 479 26.51 7.73 3.69
N ALA A 480 27.24 8.32 4.63
CA ALA A 480 26.89 9.63 5.20
C ALA A 480 26.94 10.74 4.15
N SER A 481 27.97 10.78 3.29
CA SER A 481 28.04 11.72 2.17
C SER A 481 26.89 11.51 1.17
N GLY A 482 26.58 10.26 0.82
CA GLY A 482 25.46 9.95 -0.07
C GLY A 482 24.11 10.40 0.50
N MET A 483 23.88 10.17 1.79
CA MET A 483 22.68 10.63 2.49
C MET A 483 22.62 12.16 2.59
N ALA A 484 23.75 12.83 2.87
CA ALA A 484 23.83 14.28 2.91
C ALA A 484 23.53 14.92 1.55
N VAL A 485 24.02 14.33 0.45
CA VAL A 485 23.68 14.76 -0.92
C VAL A 485 22.18 14.59 -1.17
N LEU A 486 21.60 13.44 -0.80
CA LEU A 486 20.16 13.21 -0.96
C LEU A 486 19.33 14.23 -0.18
N LEU A 487 19.74 14.58 1.04
CA LEU A 487 19.10 15.62 1.85
C LEU A 487 19.28 17.01 1.24
N ALA A 488 20.47 17.35 0.73
CA ALA A 488 20.71 18.63 0.07
C ALA A 488 19.80 18.82 -1.17
N LEU A 489 19.56 17.75 -1.94
CA LEU A 489 18.62 17.76 -3.07
C LEU A 489 17.16 18.07 -2.64
N THR A 490 16.80 17.82 -1.37
CA THR A 490 15.47 18.19 -0.85
C THR A 490 15.35 19.66 -0.43
N GLN A 491 16.45 20.38 -0.27
CA GLN A 491 16.44 21.80 0.11
C GLN A 491 16.42 22.72 -1.11
N VAL A 492 16.68 22.20 -2.31
CA VAL A 492 16.51 22.94 -3.56
C VAL A 492 15.01 23.20 -3.74
N THR A 493 14.60 24.47 -3.62
CA THR A 493 13.23 24.91 -3.84
C THR A 493 12.92 24.92 -5.34
N THR A 494 11.71 24.50 -5.68
CA THR A 494 11.21 24.39 -7.06
C THR A 494 11.22 25.72 -7.81
N GLU A 495 11.17 26.84 -7.09
CA GLU A 495 11.21 28.20 -7.61
C GLU A 495 12.60 28.63 -8.13
N ASN A 496 13.68 28.01 -7.64
CA ASN A 496 15.05 28.37 -8.01
C ASN A 496 15.64 27.52 -9.16
N LEU A 497 14.83 26.65 -9.75
CA LEU A 497 15.25 25.74 -10.83
C LEU A 497 14.71 26.24 -12.18
N PRO A 498 15.58 26.50 -13.17
CA PRO A 498 15.17 27.01 -14.49
C PRO A 498 14.40 25.97 -15.33
N ASP A 499 14.37 24.70 -14.93
CA ASP A 499 13.72 23.62 -15.67
C ASP A 499 12.50 23.05 -14.92
N ALA A 500 11.32 23.26 -15.49
CA ALA A 500 10.04 22.76 -15.00
C ALA A 500 10.03 21.21 -14.86
N THR A 501 10.81 20.51 -15.68
CA THR A 501 10.90 19.04 -15.67
C THR A 501 11.57 18.53 -14.39
N PHE A 502 12.66 19.18 -13.98
CA PHE A 502 13.41 18.80 -12.78
C PHE A 502 12.65 19.18 -11.49
N SER A 503 11.93 20.31 -11.52
CA SER A 503 11.01 20.72 -10.46
C SER A 503 9.88 19.69 -10.26
N LYS A 504 9.23 19.26 -11.33
CA LYS A 504 8.20 18.20 -11.31
C LYS A 504 8.76 16.86 -10.81
N PHE A 505 9.97 16.50 -11.22
CA PHE A 505 10.68 15.30 -10.75
C PHE A 505 10.92 15.33 -9.22
N LEU A 506 11.40 16.45 -8.68
CA LEU A 506 11.61 16.62 -7.23
C LEU A 506 10.29 16.62 -6.45
N SER A 507 9.23 17.22 -6.99
CA SER A 507 7.90 17.20 -6.38
C SER A 507 7.31 15.77 -6.32
N ASN A 508 7.43 15.01 -7.42
CA ASN A 508 7.00 13.61 -7.50
C ASN A 508 7.81 12.68 -6.57
N LEU A 509 9.08 13.00 -6.32
CA LEU A 509 9.90 12.25 -5.36
C LEU A 509 9.41 12.44 -3.92
N ARG A 510 8.98 13.66 -3.55
CA ARG A 510 8.56 14.03 -2.20
C ARG A 510 7.13 13.58 -1.88
N THR A 511 6.24 13.58 -2.88
CA THR A 511 4.83 13.25 -2.69
C THR A 511 4.54 11.79 -3.05
N ASN A 512 4.06 11.00 -2.08
CA ASN A 512 3.60 9.63 -2.33
C ASN A 512 2.14 9.65 -2.82
N ARG A 513 1.84 10.42 -3.88
CA ARG A 513 0.51 10.47 -4.49
C ARG A 513 0.34 9.22 -5.37
N VAL A 514 -0.20 8.15 -4.78
CA VAL A 514 -0.77 7.06 -5.57
C VAL A 514 -2.21 7.47 -5.89
N ALA A 515 -2.48 7.73 -7.17
CA ALA A 515 -3.79 8.13 -7.65
C ALA A 515 -4.88 7.10 -7.31
N ALA A 516 -6.08 7.55 -6.96
CA ALA A 516 -7.22 6.70 -6.62
C ALA A 516 -7.70 5.81 -7.79
N HIS A 517 -7.38 6.19 -9.04
CA HIS A 517 -7.70 5.40 -10.23
C HIS A 517 -6.70 4.25 -10.51
N GLU A 518 -5.54 4.22 -9.83
CA GLU A 518 -4.51 3.18 -9.98
C GLU A 518 -4.75 1.94 -9.09
N VAL A 519 -5.87 1.87 -8.36
CA VAL A 519 -6.20 0.72 -7.50
C VAL A 519 -6.47 -0.55 -8.33
N GLN A 520 -6.80 -0.42 -9.61
CA GLN A 520 -7.35 -1.49 -10.44
C GLN A 520 -6.30 -2.41 -11.09
N LEU A 521 -5.04 -1.99 -11.21
CA LEU A 521 -3.94 -2.78 -11.78
C LEU A 521 -2.69 -2.75 -10.90
N ARG A 522 -2.79 -3.43 -9.76
CA ARG A 522 -1.64 -3.68 -8.87
C ARG A 522 -1.03 -5.05 -9.21
N GLY A 523 0.29 -5.09 -9.40
CA GLY A 523 0.99 -6.36 -9.47
C GLY A 523 0.84 -7.13 -8.16
N TYR A 524 0.94 -8.46 -8.19
CA TYR A 524 0.72 -9.34 -7.03
C TYR A 524 1.46 -8.91 -5.76
N TYR A 525 2.74 -8.53 -5.86
CA TYR A 525 3.53 -8.14 -4.68
C TYR A 525 3.22 -6.73 -4.20
N GLU A 526 2.79 -5.83 -5.08
CA GLU A 526 2.31 -4.51 -4.65
C GLU A 526 1.01 -4.66 -3.86
N ASP A 527 0.16 -5.59 -4.30
CA ASP A 527 -1.09 -5.93 -3.66
C ASP A 527 -0.87 -6.55 -2.26
N LEU A 528 0.02 -7.54 -2.15
CA LEU A 528 0.44 -8.08 -0.84
C LEU A 528 1.01 -7.02 0.10
N ASN A 529 1.70 -6.03 -0.45
CA ASN A 529 2.31 -4.94 0.31
C ASN A 529 1.29 -3.89 0.78
N THR A 530 0.02 -3.96 0.38
CA THR A 530 -1.01 -2.98 0.77
C THR A 530 -1.74 -3.30 2.08
N ALA A 531 -1.37 -4.39 2.76
CA ALA A 531 -1.92 -4.74 4.07
C ALA A 531 -1.81 -3.54 5.03
N VAL A 532 -2.97 -2.96 5.37
CA VAL A 532 -3.08 -1.77 6.21
C VAL A 532 -2.76 -2.14 7.65
N ILE A 533 -1.85 -1.40 8.28
CA ILE A 533 -1.52 -1.55 9.69
C ILE A 533 -2.23 -0.43 10.42
N GLN A 534 -3.22 -0.78 11.24
CA GLN A 534 -3.90 0.22 12.05
C GLN A 534 -3.00 0.62 13.22
N ALA A 535 -2.55 1.89 13.23
CA ALA A 535 -1.81 2.44 14.36
C ALA A 535 -2.65 2.39 15.65
N GLY A 536 -1.98 2.12 16.76
CA GLY A 536 -2.55 2.25 18.10
C GLY A 536 -2.86 3.70 18.48
N PRO A 537 -3.63 3.93 19.54
CA PRO A 537 -4.10 5.27 19.94
C PRO A 537 -2.98 6.29 20.16
N LEU A 538 -1.84 5.85 20.71
CA LEU A 538 -0.67 6.69 20.94
C LEU A 538 -0.02 7.13 19.61
N LEU A 539 0.25 6.22 18.69
CA LEU A 539 0.85 6.58 17.40
C LEU A 539 -0.08 7.45 16.55
N GLN A 540 -1.38 7.14 16.56
CA GLN A 540 -2.37 8.00 15.95
C GLN A 540 -2.41 9.41 16.58
N SER A 541 -2.01 9.59 17.85
CA SER A 541 -1.97 10.92 18.48
C SER A 541 -0.78 11.78 18.07
N ILE A 542 0.25 11.18 17.48
CA ILE A 542 1.51 11.85 17.15
C ILE A 542 1.62 12.09 15.63
N SER A 543 0.71 11.53 14.82
CA SER A 543 0.69 11.75 13.37
C SER A 543 -0.14 12.98 12.99
N SER A 544 0.46 13.90 12.22
CA SER A 544 -0.18 15.15 11.75
C SER A 544 -1.48 14.93 10.96
N ASP A 545 -1.53 13.90 10.11
CA ASP A 545 -2.72 13.57 9.33
C ASP A 545 -3.86 13.06 10.22
N ALA A 546 -3.52 12.46 11.38
CA ALA A 546 -4.49 11.99 12.35
C ALA A 546 -4.94 13.08 13.33
N GLU A 547 -4.13 14.10 13.61
CA GLU A 547 -4.58 15.27 14.36
C GLU A 547 -5.68 16.01 13.59
N LEU A 548 -5.45 16.27 12.30
CA LEU A 548 -6.47 16.89 11.44
C LEU A 548 -7.73 16.00 11.35
N GLN A 549 -7.58 14.69 11.13
CA GLN A 549 -8.72 13.76 11.08
C GLN A 549 -9.43 13.60 12.43
N ARG A 550 -8.72 13.66 13.56
CA ARG A 550 -9.31 13.59 14.91
C ARG A 550 -10.05 14.85 15.25
N VAL A 551 -9.44 16.01 15.04
CA VAL A 551 -10.09 17.31 15.22
C VAL A 551 -11.35 17.40 14.35
N GLN A 552 -11.27 16.92 13.11
CA GLN A 552 -12.44 16.80 12.23
C GLN A 552 -13.46 15.79 12.77
N ALA A 553 -13.05 14.59 13.18
CA ALA A 553 -13.94 13.56 13.70
C ALA A 553 -14.65 13.99 15.00
N GLU A 554 -13.91 14.53 15.96
CA GLU A 554 -14.41 15.13 17.20
C GLU A 554 -15.36 16.30 16.90
N GLY A 555 -15.01 17.14 15.93
CA GLY A 555 -15.87 18.20 15.44
C GLY A 555 -17.22 17.67 14.94
N PHE A 556 -17.21 16.66 14.07
CA PHE A 556 -18.43 16.01 13.60
C PHE A 556 -19.24 15.35 14.73
N GLU A 557 -18.58 14.68 15.68
CA GLU A 557 -19.25 14.05 16.83
C GLU A 557 -19.94 15.07 17.73
N LYS A 558 -19.45 16.32 17.80
CA LYS A 558 -20.14 17.39 18.53
C LYS A 558 -21.48 17.74 17.92
N ILE A 559 -21.63 17.69 16.60
CA ILE A 559 -22.80 18.21 15.86
C ILE A 559 -23.72 17.17 15.26
N SER A 560 -23.35 15.90 15.33
CA SER A 560 -24.08 14.81 14.70
C SER A 560 -24.28 13.64 15.64
N ARG A 561 -25.33 12.87 15.36
CA ARG A 561 -25.65 11.63 16.08
C ARG A 561 -25.95 10.50 15.10
N PRO A 562 -25.84 9.23 15.53
CA PRO A 562 -26.30 8.11 14.73
C PRO A 562 -27.79 8.26 14.38
N ALA A 563 -28.13 7.94 13.12
CA ALA A 563 -29.50 7.86 12.64
C ALA A 563 -29.91 6.39 12.50
N ASP A 564 -30.67 6.04 11.46
CA ASP A 564 -31.00 4.65 11.11
C ASP A 564 -30.01 4.03 10.11
N ARG A 565 -30.26 2.78 9.71
CA ARG A 565 -29.44 2.04 8.74
C ARG A 565 -29.39 2.67 7.34
N TYR A 566 -30.39 3.48 6.97
CA TYR A 566 -30.46 4.12 5.66
C TYR A 566 -29.67 5.43 5.64
N GLN A 567 -29.81 6.26 6.67
CA GLN A 567 -29.17 7.58 6.71
C GLN A 567 -27.80 7.57 7.40
N SER A 568 -27.53 6.56 8.24
CA SER A 568 -26.36 6.36 9.10
C SER A 568 -26.13 7.44 10.17
N LEU A 569 -26.22 8.72 9.78
CA LEU A 569 -25.87 9.88 10.59
C LEU A 569 -26.77 11.08 10.28
N GLU A 570 -27.12 11.87 11.29
CA GLU A 570 -27.87 13.12 11.14
C GLU A 570 -27.29 14.23 12.02
N LEU A 571 -27.51 15.49 11.64
CA LEU A 571 -27.15 16.64 12.45
C LEU A 571 -28.16 16.81 13.59
N ILE A 572 -27.70 17.23 14.77
CA ILE A 572 -28.54 17.34 15.96
C ILE A 572 -29.33 18.66 15.88
N PRO A 573 -30.68 18.64 15.82
CA PRO A 573 -31.47 19.87 15.69
C PRO A 573 -31.31 20.81 16.89
N GLY A 574 -31.28 22.13 16.61
CA GLY A 574 -31.19 23.18 17.63
C GLY A 574 -29.81 23.32 18.28
N MET A 575 -28.78 22.70 17.71
CA MET A 575 -27.45 22.67 18.28
C MET A 575 -26.57 23.83 17.81
N THR A 576 -25.74 24.34 18.72
CA THR A 576 -24.67 25.29 18.40
C THR A 576 -23.33 24.73 18.87
N ALA A 577 -22.29 24.84 18.06
CA ALA A 577 -20.95 24.36 18.39
C ALA A 577 -19.86 25.25 17.80
N ASP A 578 -18.66 25.18 18.36
CA ASP A 578 -17.44 25.69 17.74
C ASP A 578 -16.73 24.54 17.01
N LEU A 579 -16.55 24.71 15.69
CA LEU A 579 -15.77 23.82 14.85
C LEU A 579 -14.53 24.57 14.35
N ASN A 580 -13.38 24.28 14.95
CA ASN A 580 -12.09 24.84 14.56
C ASN A 580 -12.06 26.38 14.54
N GLY A 581 -12.68 27.02 15.52
CA GLY A 581 -12.77 28.48 15.64
C GLY A 581 -13.87 29.12 14.80
N SER A 582 -14.72 28.31 14.15
CA SER A 582 -15.95 28.78 13.48
C SER A 582 -17.17 28.39 14.29
N ALA A 583 -17.94 29.40 14.72
CA ALA A 583 -19.26 29.17 15.31
C ALA A 583 -20.22 28.64 14.24
N ILE A 584 -20.89 27.54 14.56
CA ILE A 584 -21.87 26.91 13.68
C ILE A 584 -23.19 26.69 14.42
N SER A 585 -24.30 26.80 13.68
CA SER A 585 -25.64 26.51 14.19
C SER A 585 -26.39 25.53 13.30
N ILE A 586 -27.13 24.62 13.94
CA ILE A 586 -28.04 23.67 13.31
C ILE A 586 -29.47 24.06 13.71
N ASN A 587 -30.31 24.35 12.72
CA ASN A 587 -31.68 24.79 12.97
C ASN A 587 -32.59 23.65 13.49
N GLN A 588 -33.85 23.98 13.76
CA GLN A 588 -34.87 23.05 14.27
C GLN A 588 -35.16 21.84 13.36
N PHE A 589 -34.76 21.89 12.09
CA PHE A 589 -34.94 20.82 11.13
C PHE A 589 -33.70 19.93 10.97
N GLY A 590 -32.64 20.15 11.76
CA GLY A 590 -31.38 19.42 11.60
C GLY A 590 -30.60 19.87 10.36
N MET A 591 -30.80 21.10 9.90
CA MET A 591 -30.10 21.68 8.76
C MET A 591 -29.13 22.76 9.24
N ARG A 592 -27.97 22.85 8.61
CA ARG A 592 -27.07 23.97 8.80
C ARG A 592 -27.50 25.15 7.92
N ASP A 593 -28.55 25.80 8.37
CA ASP A 593 -29.23 26.91 7.68
C ASP A 593 -29.82 27.87 8.72
N ARG A 594 -30.40 28.98 8.25
CA ARG A 594 -31.03 30.02 9.07
C ARG A 594 -32.09 29.46 10.02
N SER A 595 -32.12 29.98 11.24
CA SER A 595 -33.13 29.64 12.26
C SER A 595 -34.54 30.12 11.89
N THR A 596 -34.64 31.14 11.02
CA THR A 596 -35.90 31.69 10.51
C THR A 596 -36.52 30.85 9.39
N LEU A 597 -35.88 29.75 8.98
CA LEU A 597 -36.39 28.88 7.92
C LEU A 597 -37.74 28.29 8.32
N THR A 598 -38.67 28.24 7.37
CA THR A 598 -39.98 27.60 7.51
C THR A 598 -40.08 26.41 6.56
N MET A 599 -40.76 25.34 6.97
CA MET A 599 -40.96 24.18 6.09
C MET A 599 -41.91 24.53 4.94
N ALA A 600 -43.00 25.24 5.22
CA ALA A 600 -43.90 25.77 4.20
C ALA A 600 -43.17 26.83 3.34
N LYS A 601 -43.31 26.73 2.02
CA LYS A 601 -42.71 27.66 1.07
C LYS A 601 -43.40 29.03 1.12
N PRO A 602 -42.67 30.15 1.37
CA PRO A 602 -43.26 31.49 1.34
C PRO A 602 -43.83 31.83 -0.05
N PRO A 603 -44.84 32.72 -0.13
CA PRO A 603 -45.32 33.23 -1.41
C PRO A 603 -44.20 33.98 -2.16
N ASP A 604 -44.31 34.04 -3.49
CA ASP A 604 -43.38 34.74 -4.38
C ASP A 604 -41.89 34.38 -4.19
N THR A 605 -41.63 33.13 -3.81
CA THR A 605 -40.29 32.61 -3.57
C THR A 605 -39.99 31.43 -4.50
N THR A 606 -38.75 31.33 -4.98
CA THR A 606 -38.18 30.14 -5.64
C THR A 606 -37.21 29.47 -4.67
N ARG A 607 -37.38 28.18 -4.40
CA ARG A 607 -36.54 27.41 -3.48
C ARG A 607 -35.57 26.52 -4.24
N ILE A 608 -34.29 26.67 -3.93
CA ILE A 608 -33.21 25.83 -4.44
C ILE A 608 -32.67 24.99 -3.28
N ALA A 609 -32.83 23.67 -3.35
CA ALA A 609 -32.22 22.75 -2.39
C ALA A 609 -30.82 22.36 -2.87
N ILE A 610 -29.79 22.62 -2.07
CA ILE A 610 -28.42 22.17 -2.34
C ILE A 610 -28.09 20.97 -1.47
N VAL A 611 -27.76 19.85 -2.11
CA VAL A 611 -27.42 18.57 -1.45
C VAL A 611 -25.96 18.22 -1.76
N GLY A 612 -25.23 17.79 -0.73
CA GLY A 612 -23.88 17.26 -0.91
C GLY A 612 -23.22 16.87 0.42
N SER A 613 -21.90 16.81 0.41
CA SER A 613 -21.09 16.34 1.54
C SER A 613 -20.75 17.46 2.55
N SER A 614 -19.61 17.35 3.23
CA SER A 614 -19.11 18.34 4.19
C SER A 614 -18.81 19.71 3.58
N ILE A 615 -18.50 19.78 2.28
CA ILE A 615 -18.27 21.06 1.58
C ILE A 615 -19.58 21.84 1.45
N VAL A 616 -20.67 21.16 1.08
CA VAL A 616 -22.01 21.77 1.03
C VAL A 616 -22.47 22.17 2.42
N MET A 617 -22.24 21.32 3.43
CA MET A 617 -22.50 21.65 4.83
C MET A 617 -21.72 22.89 5.29
N GLY A 618 -20.56 23.19 4.67
CA GLY A 618 -19.69 24.32 5.00
C GLY A 618 -18.73 24.08 6.16
N TYR A 619 -18.27 22.84 6.37
CA TYR A 619 -17.40 22.50 7.50
C TYR A 619 -16.18 23.44 7.57
N GLY A 620 -15.93 24.05 8.73
CA GLY A 620 -14.76 24.90 8.96
C GLY A 620 -14.92 26.39 8.62
N VAL A 621 -16.13 26.83 8.26
CA VAL A 621 -16.48 28.26 8.14
C VAL A 621 -17.70 28.62 9.00
N THR A 622 -17.95 29.91 9.24
CA THR A 622 -19.16 30.39 9.94
C THR A 622 -20.42 30.28 9.08
N ASP A 623 -21.61 30.41 9.67
CA ASP A 623 -22.88 30.23 8.96
C ASP A 623 -23.09 31.23 7.82
N GLU A 624 -22.61 32.47 7.97
CA GLU A 624 -22.66 33.52 6.94
C GLU A 624 -21.67 33.29 5.79
N GLN A 625 -20.62 32.49 6.04
CA GLN A 625 -19.56 32.21 5.09
C GLN A 625 -19.81 30.95 4.26
N VAL A 626 -20.82 30.15 4.59
CA VAL A 626 -21.18 28.96 3.82
C VAL A 626 -21.57 29.38 2.40
N PHE A 627 -20.99 28.73 1.39
CA PHE A 627 -21.15 29.16 0.00
C PHE A 627 -22.62 29.22 -0.43
N GLY A 628 -23.50 28.36 0.11
CA GLY A 628 -24.94 28.42 -0.17
C GLY A 628 -25.58 29.74 0.26
N ARG A 629 -25.21 30.28 1.43
CA ARG A 629 -25.67 31.59 1.91
C ARG A 629 -25.08 32.73 1.09
N VAL A 630 -23.80 32.64 0.76
CA VAL A 630 -23.14 33.65 -0.10
C VAL A 630 -23.77 33.66 -1.50
N PHE A 631 -24.07 32.48 -2.04
CA PHE A 631 -24.73 32.31 -3.34
C PHE A 631 -26.15 32.87 -3.34
N GLU A 632 -26.94 32.64 -2.28
CA GLU A 632 -28.27 33.26 -2.11
C GLU A 632 -28.21 34.79 -2.18
N THR A 633 -27.28 35.39 -1.44
CA THR A 633 -27.09 36.85 -1.43
C THR A 633 -26.71 37.35 -2.83
N LEU A 634 -25.73 36.72 -3.47
CA LEU A 634 -25.27 37.10 -4.82
C LEU A 634 -26.39 36.97 -5.87
N LEU A 635 -27.22 35.93 -5.78
CA LEU A 635 -28.36 35.74 -6.67
C LEU A 635 -29.42 36.83 -6.49
N ASN A 636 -29.79 37.14 -5.25
CA ASN A 636 -30.82 38.14 -4.98
C ASN A 636 -30.32 39.58 -5.27
N ASP A 637 -29.07 39.90 -4.98
CA ASP A 637 -28.47 41.22 -5.26
C ASP A 637 -28.34 41.51 -6.76
N SER A 638 -28.18 40.47 -7.57
CA SER A 638 -28.02 40.60 -9.02
C SER A 638 -29.34 40.59 -9.80
N ARG A 639 -30.48 40.48 -9.12
CA ARG A 639 -31.82 40.39 -9.74
C ARG A 639 -32.65 41.66 -9.49
N PRO A 640 -33.48 42.11 -10.46
CA PRO A 640 -34.43 43.19 -10.24
C PRO A 640 -35.44 42.87 -9.14
N GLN A 641 -35.85 43.86 -8.34
CA GLN A 641 -36.81 43.70 -7.21
C GLN A 641 -38.18 43.09 -7.58
N GLN A 642 -38.52 43.01 -8.87
CA GLN A 642 -39.80 42.49 -9.37
C GLN A 642 -39.78 40.97 -9.62
N GLN A 643 -38.63 40.30 -9.44
CA GLN A 643 -38.52 38.85 -9.56
C GLN A 643 -38.75 38.16 -8.22
N LYS A 644 -39.22 36.91 -8.26
CA LYS A 644 -39.38 36.07 -7.07
C LYS A 644 -38.08 36.02 -6.26
N HIS A 645 -38.21 36.08 -4.93
CA HIS A 645 -37.07 35.93 -4.03
C HIS A 645 -36.49 34.52 -4.15
N ILE A 646 -35.17 34.37 -4.08
CA ILE A 646 -34.54 33.05 -4.11
C ILE A 646 -34.12 32.64 -2.70
N ASP A 647 -34.68 31.53 -2.24
CA ASP A 647 -34.28 30.82 -1.02
C ASP A 647 -33.33 29.69 -1.40
N VAL A 648 -32.08 29.72 -0.94
CA VAL A 648 -31.13 28.62 -1.08
C VAL A 648 -31.08 27.85 0.24
N LEU A 649 -31.46 26.57 0.18
CA LEU A 649 -31.57 25.70 1.34
C LEU A 649 -30.43 24.69 1.38
N ASN A 650 -29.71 24.64 2.51
CA ASN A 650 -28.55 23.76 2.68
C ASN A 650 -28.92 22.42 3.31
N PHE A 651 -28.85 21.35 2.52
CA PHE A 651 -29.05 19.95 2.95
C PHE A 651 -27.73 19.14 2.99
N GLY A 652 -26.59 19.83 2.92
CA GLY A 652 -25.28 19.22 3.00
C GLY A 652 -24.98 18.67 4.39
N VAL A 653 -24.42 17.47 4.46
CA VAL A 653 -23.98 16.84 5.72
C VAL A 653 -22.68 16.07 5.47
N GLY A 654 -21.71 16.24 6.36
CA GLY A 654 -20.43 15.53 6.26
C GLY A 654 -20.54 14.03 6.58
N LYS A 655 -19.51 13.27 6.18
CA LYS A 655 -19.45 11.80 6.33
C LYS A 655 -20.64 11.08 5.66
N GLN A 656 -21.16 11.63 4.57
CA GLN A 656 -22.24 11.03 3.79
C GLN A 656 -21.91 10.96 2.31
N TRP A 657 -22.19 9.78 1.75
CA TRP A 657 -21.93 9.42 0.37
C TRP A 657 -23.24 9.38 -0.42
N ALA A 658 -23.14 9.16 -1.73
CA ALA A 658 -24.25 9.12 -2.68
C ALA A 658 -25.52 8.39 -2.15
N PRO A 659 -25.45 7.16 -1.58
CA PRO A 659 -26.66 6.49 -1.08
C PRO A 659 -27.33 7.23 0.08
N HIS A 660 -26.56 7.82 1.00
CA HIS A 660 -27.12 8.59 2.12
C HIS A 660 -27.76 9.91 1.66
N ARG A 661 -27.21 10.53 0.61
CA ARG A 661 -27.76 11.75 0.02
C ARG A 661 -29.11 11.47 -0.66
N LEU A 662 -29.26 10.33 -1.33
CA LEU A 662 -30.54 9.86 -1.86
C LEU A 662 -31.61 9.75 -0.76
N ILE A 663 -31.29 9.06 0.34
CA ILE A 663 -32.25 8.90 1.45
C ILE A 663 -32.67 10.26 2.02
N ARG A 664 -31.74 11.23 2.13
CA ARG A 664 -32.09 12.58 2.57
C ARG A 664 -33.03 13.27 1.58
N ILE A 665 -32.82 13.10 0.28
CA ILE A 665 -33.70 13.69 -0.73
C ILE A 665 -35.13 13.16 -0.55
N GLN A 666 -35.29 11.83 -0.49
CA GLN A 666 -36.59 11.17 -0.32
C GLN A 666 -37.30 11.56 0.98
N ARG A 667 -36.55 11.69 2.08
CA ARG A 667 -37.15 11.87 3.41
C ARG A 667 -37.29 13.31 3.84
N GLN A 668 -36.38 14.20 3.42
CA GLN A 668 -36.28 15.54 3.98
C GLN A 668 -36.42 16.63 2.90
N VAL A 669 -35.69 16.55 1.79
CA VAL A 669 -35.66 17.63 0.80
C VAL A 669 -37.03 17.89 0.19
N VAL A 670 -37.75 16.84 -0.20
CA VAL A 670 -39.09 16.94 -0.80
C VAL A 670 -40.11 17.62 0.11
N GLN A 671 -39.92 17.57 1.44
CA GLN A 671 -40.83 18.20 2.42
C GLN A 671 -40.78 19.73 2.37
N PHE A 672 -39.70 20.33 1.86
CA PHE A 672 -39.54 21.78 1.75
C PHE A 672 -40.06 22.34 0.42
N SER A 673 -40.62 21.48 -0.45
CA SER A 673 -41.17 21.85 -1.76
C SER A 673 -40.22 22.76 -2.58
N PRO A 674 -38.95 22.35 -2.79
CA PRO A 674 -38.05 23.12 -3.64
C PRO A 674 -38.52 23.10 -5.10
N ASP A 675 -38.21 24.14 -5.86
CA ASP A 675 -38.41 24.15 -7.31
C ASP A 675 -37.23 23.48 -8.03
N MET A 676 -36.07 23.47 -7.40
CA MET A 676 -34.82 22.98 -7.96
C MET A 676 -33.99 22.24 -6.92
N LEU A 677 -33.38 21.14 -7.33
CA LEU A 677 -32.36 20.40 -6.58
C LEU A 677 -31.01 20.60 -7.27
N ILE A 678 -30.02 21.11 -6.55
CA ILE A 678 -28.62 21.07 -6.96
C ILE A 678 -27.93 19.96 -6.18
N TYR A 679 -27.62 18.86 -6.86
CA TYR A 679 -26.77 17.79 -6.34
C TYR A 679 -25.31 18.11 -6.64
N VAL A 680 -24.53 18.38 -5.60
CA VAL A 680 -23.09 18.66 -5.72
C VAL A 680 -22.33 17.35 -5.55
N ALA A 681 -21.72 16.89 -6.64
CA ALA A 681 -20.93 15.68 -6.68
C ALA A 681 -19.43 15.97 -6.59
N HIS A 682 -18.70 15.07 -5.94
CA HIS A 682 -17.24 15.12 -5.86
C HIS A 682 -16.64 13.83 -6.42
N GLN A 683 -15.33 13.62 -6.27
CA GLN A 683 -14.69 12.37 -6.67
C GLN A 683 -15.07 11.14 -5.81
N ASP A 684 -15.91 11.28 -4.78
CA ASP A 684 -16.21 10.25 -3.79
C ASP A 684 -17.51 9.46 -4.05
N GLU A 685 -18.20 9.67 -5.18
CA GLU A 685 -19.54 9.09 -5.44
C GLU A 685 -19.61 7.56 -5.40
N PHE A 686 -18.50 6.85 -5.65
CA PHE A 686 -18.44 5.38 -5.55
C PHE A 686 -18.16 4.87 -4.13
N SER A 687 -17.82 5.76 -3.19
CA SER A 687 -17.43 5.39 -1.83
C SER A 687 -18.61 4.81 -1.07
N GLU A 688 -18.36 3.74 -0.31
CA GLU A 688 -19.35 3.02 0.51
C GLU A 688 -20.56 2.44 -0.23
N LEU A 689 -20.71 2.65 -1.55
CA LEU A 689 -21.90 2.28 -2.29
C LEU A 689 -22.20 0.78 -2.27
N ALA A 690 -21.18 -0.05 -2.52
CA ALA A 690 -21.30 -1.51 -2.49
C ALA A 690 -21.42 -2.06 -1.05
N ALA A 691 -20.69 -1.47 -0.11
CA ALA A 691 -20.74 -1.85 1.30
C ALA A 691 -22.11 -1.55 1.91
N TYR A 692 -22.64 -0.35 1.68
CA TYR A 692 -23.97 0.09 2.07
C TYR A 692 -25.07 -0.81 1.49
N THR A 693 -25.05 -1.02 0.17
CA THR A 693 -26.05 -1.87 -0.49
C THR A 693 -25.97 -3.31 0.00
N GLY A 694 -24.75 -3.84 0.17
CA GLY A 694 -24.53 -5.18 0.70
C GLY A 694 -25.00 -5.34 2.14
N MET A 695 -24.81 -4.32 2.98
CA MET A 695 -25.33 -4.28 4.36
C MET A 695 -26.86 -4.35 4.36
N LEU A 696 -27.55 -3.53 3.55
CA LEU A 696 -29.01 -3.56 3.49
C LEU A 696 -29.54 -4.94 3.06
N ILE A 697 -28.91 -5.56 2.06
CA ILE A 697 -29.29 -6.90 1.59
C ILE A 697 -29.04 -7.96 2.67
N ALA A 698 -27.88 -7.92 3.33
CA ALA A 698 -27.52 -8.86 4.39
C ALA A 698 -28.46 -8.74 5.61
N ASP A 699 -28.84 -7.52 5.97
CA ASP A 699 -29.81 -7.22 7.03
C ASP A 699 -31.27 -7.44 6.60
N ARG A 700 -31.51 -7.94 5.37
CA ARG A 700 -32.84 -8.20 4.77
C ARG A 700 -33.75 -6.96 4.75
N MET A 701 -33.15 -5.79 4.59
CA MET A 701 -33.86 -4.52 4.46
C MET A 701 -34.33 -4.29 3.03
N GLN A 702 -35.40 -3.52 2.88
CA GLN A 702 -35.87 -3.09 1.57
C GLN A 702 -34.86 -2.12 0.95
N LEU A 703 -34.49 -2.34 -0.31
CA LEU A 703 -33.61 -1.43 -1.02
C LEU A 703 -34.33 -0.11 -1.37
N PRO A 704 -33.61 1.02 -1.53
CA PRO A 704 -34.22 2.34 -1.65
C PRO A 704 -35.13 2.53 -2.87
N SER A 705 -34.94 1.73 -3.92
CA SER A 705 -35.79 1.75 -5.12
C SER A 705 -35.64 0.46 -5.95
N LYS A 706 -36.55 0.28 -6.90
CA LYS A 706 -36.51 -0.82 -7.86
C LYS A 706 -35.21 -0.84 -8.69
N HIS A 707 -34.62 0.32 -8.97
CA HIS A 707 -33.34 0.39 -9.70
C HIS A 707 -32.22 -0.35 -8.96
N PHE A 708 -32.21 -0.30 -7.62
CA PHE A 708 -31.26 -1.07 -6.82
C PHE A 708 -31.55 -2.57 -6.88
N ASP A 709 -32.82 -2.97 -6.80
CA ASP A 709 -33.24 -4.37 -6.91
C ASP A 709 -32.78 -4.97 -8.26
N ASP A 710 -32.99 -4.24 -9.36
CA ASP A 710 -32.62 -4.67 -10.71
C ASP A 710 -31.10 -4.86 -10.86
N VAL A 711 -30.29 -3.97 -10.28
CA VAL A 711 -28.83 -4.09 -10.30
C VAL A 711 -28.34 -5.26 -9.45
N ALA A 712 -28.89 -5.43 -8.24
CA ALA A 712 -28.56 -6.55 -7.36
C ALA A 712 -28.94 -7.90 -7.99
N ALA A 713 -30.11 -7.98 -8.60
CA ALA A 713 -30.58 -9.16 -9.31
C ALA A 713 -29.69 -9.48 -10.54
N LYS A 714 -29.30 -8.47 -11.32
CA LYS A 714 -28.38 -8.64 -12.47
C LYS A 714 -26.98 -9.07 -12.03
N ALA A 715 -26.52 -8.63 -10.86
CA ALA A 715 -25.28 -9.09 -10.23
C ALA A 715 -25.42 -10.50 -9.61
N GLY A 716 -26.62 -11.10 -9.66
CA GLY A 716 -26.91 -12.42 -9.11
C GLY A 716 -26.74 -12.46 -7.60
N VAL A 717 -27.05 -11.37 -6.90
CA VAL A 717 -26.94 -11.27 -5.44
C VAL A 717 -28.23 -11.76 -4.80
N VAL A 718 -28.13 -12.65 -3.81
CA VAL A 718 -29.27 -13.05 -2.96
C VAL A 718 -28.91 -12.90 -1.47
N PRO A 719 -29.87 -12.61 -0.57
CA PRO A 719 -29.61 -12.38 0.85
C PRO A 719 -28.96 -13.55 1.59
N GLU A 720 -29.10 -14.77 1.08
CA GLU A 720 -28.52 -15.98 1.68
C GLU A 720 -27.01 -16.12 1.43
N MET A 721 -26.44 -15.30 0.53
CA MET A 721 -25.00 -15.34 0.23
C MET A 721 -24.16 -14.83 1.40
N PRO A 722 -22.92 -15.33 1.57
CA PRO A 722 -21.98 -14.76 2.54
C PRO A 722 -21.73 -13.26 2.29
N PRO A 723 -21.64 -12.40 3.32
CA PRO A 723 -21.49 -10.94 3.15
C PRO A 723 -20.30 -10.51 2.28
N GLY A 724 -19.18 -11.24 2.36
CA GLY A 724 -18.01 -10.98 1.52
C GLY A 724 -18.24 -11.26 0.02
N GLU A 725 -19.09 -12.23 -0.30
CA GLU A 725 -19.46 -12.54 -1.68
C GLU A 725 -20.45 -11.51 -2.22
N ILE A 726 -21.45 -11.11 -1.42
CA ILE A 726 -22.38 -10.01 -1.72
C ILE A 726 -21.56 -8.75 -2.06
N TYR A 727 -20.64 -8.37 -1.18
CA TYR A 727 -19.77 -7.22 -1.39
C TYR A 727 -18.96 -7.33 -2.68
N SER A 728 -18.31 -8.48 -2.94
CA SER A 728 -17.50 -8.67 -4.15
C SER A 728 -18.30 -8.52 -5.45
N ARG A 729 -19.53 -9.04 -5.49
CA ARG A 729 -20.39 -8.93 -6.68
C ARG A 729 -20.89 -7.51 -6.88
N LEU A 730 -21.29 -6.83 -5.80
CA LEU A 730 -21.72 -5.42 -5.84
C LEU A 730 -20.56 -4.48 -6.20
N MET A 731 -19.33 -4.78 -5.77
CA MET A 731 -18.13 -4.03 -6.17
C MET A 731 -17.91 -4.07 -7.69
N GLN A 732 -18.15 -5.21 -8.33
CA GLN A 732 -18.07 -5.32 -9.80
C GLN A 732 -19.22 -4.58 -10.50
N ALA A 733 -20.33 -4.37 -9.82
CA ALA A 733 -21.52 -3.68 -10.33
C ALA A 733 -21.62 -2.20 -9.93
N GLN A 734 -20.55 -1.59 -9.40
CA GLN A 734 -20.58 -0.21 -8.87
C GLN A 734 -21.12 0.86 -9.84
N PRO A 735 -20.76 0.88 -11.14
CA PRO A 735 -21.35 1.85 -12.07
C PRO A 735 -22.86 1.72 -12.19
N GLY A 736 -23.38 0.48 -12.16
CA GLY A 736 -24.81 0.22 -12.16
C GLY A 736 -25.48 0.69 -10.88
N LEU A 737 -24.86 0.48 -9.71
CA LEU A 737 -25.38 0.96 -8.44
C LEU A 737 -25.44 2.50 -8.39
N LEU A 738 -24.43 3.19 -8.93
CA LEU A 738 -24.42 4.65 -8.95
C LEU A 738 -25.48 5.18 -9.92
N SER A 739 -25.64 4.53 -11.08
CA SER A 739 -26.77 4.79 -11.97
C SER A 739 -28.10 4.64 -11.25
N ALA A 740 -28.29 3.58 -10.44
CA ALA A 740 -29.51 3.36 -9.67
C ALA A 740 -29.75 4.48 -8.64
N VAL A 741 -28.71 4.96 -7.95
CA VAL A 741 -28.82 6.13 -7.05
C VAL A 741 -29.34 7.33 -7.82
N TYR A 742 -28.69 7.69 -8.94
CA TYR A 742 -29.01 8.87 -9.72
C TYR A 742 -30.38 8.81 -10.38
N GLN A 743 -30.75 7.65 -10.94
CA GLN A 743 -32.07 7.44 -11.52
C GLN A 743 -33.16 7.60 -10.45
N THR A 744 -32.94 7.05 -9.26
CA THR A 744 -33.88 7.23 -8.15
C THR A 744 -34.03 8.70 -7.77
N ILE A 745 -32.94 9.46 -7.67
CA ILE A 745 -33.01 10.90 -7.37
C ILE A 745 -33.81 11.65 -8.45
N VAL A 746 -33.56 11.36 -9.72
CA VAL A 746 -34.28 12.02 -10.82
C VAL A 746 -35.77 11.67 -10.82
N ASP A 747 -36.12 10.42 -10.54
CA ASP A 747 -37.51 9.99 -10.42
C ASP A 747 -38.24 10.73 -9.28
N GLU A 748 -37.62 10.81 -8.10
CA GLU A 748 -38.14 11.58 -6.95
C GLU A 748 -38.32 13.07 -7.29
N CYS A 749 -37.33 13.66 -7.97
CA CYS A 749 -37.44 15.05 -8.42
C CYS A 749 -38.62 15.24 -9.38
N ARG A 750 -38.80 14.35 -10.36
CA ARG A 750 -39.91 14.44 -11.33
C ARG A 750 -41.28 14.27 -10.66
N ASP A 751 -41.41 13.31 -9.76
CA ASP A 751 -42.66 13.05 -9.03
C ASP A 751 -43.11 14.26 -8.20
N HIS A 752 -42.13 15.04 -7.71
CA HIS A 752 -42.36 16.25 -6.94
C HIS A 752 -42.26 17.56 -7.75
N ARG A 753 -42.11 17.50 -9.08
CA ARG A 753 -41.92 18.66 -9.97
C ARG A 753 -40.74 19.56 -9.60
N ILE A 754 -39.65 18.94 -9.17
CA ILE A 754 -38.38 19.56 -8.83
C ILE A 754 -37.45 19.42 -10.04
N GLN A 755 -36.78 20.48 -10.48
CA GLN A 755 -35.75 20.40 -11.52
C GLN A 755 -34.47 19.76 -10.97
N PRO A 756 -34.00 18.62 -11.49
CA PRO A 756 -32.79 17.96 -11.00
C PRO A 756 -31.53 18.47 -11.73
N ILE A 757 -30.72 19.27 -11.03
CA ILE A 757 -29.41 19.74 -11.49
C ILE A 757 -28.31 18.94 -10.80
N TRP A 758 -27.32 18.52 -11.57
CA TRP A 758 -26.14 17.83 -11.06
C TRP A 758 -24.89 18.63 -11.43
N ILE A 759 -24.08 18.97 -10.43
CA ILE A 759 -22.86 19.76 -10.61
C ILE A 759 -21.66 18.93 -10.17
N TYR A 760 -20.72 18.70 -11.07
CA TYR A 760 -19.42 18.15 -10.68
C TYR A 760 -18.54 19.26 -10.12
N MET A 761 -18.23 19.19 -8.84
CA MET A 761 -17.32 20.14 -8.17
C MET A 761 -16.24 19.35 -7.44
N PRO A 762 -15.17 18.92 -8.13
CA PRO A 762 -14.11 18.15 -7.50
C PRO A 762 -13.33 18.97 -6.47
N ILE A 763 -12.82 18.28 -5.46
CA ILE A 763 -11.74 18.81 -4.63
C ILE A 763 -10.46 18.76 -5.49
N PRO A 764 -9.65 19.84 -5.56
CA PRO A 764 -8.45 19.87 -6.39
C PRO A 764 -7.52 18.67 -6.15
N ASP A 765 -7.56 17.74 -7.10
CA ASP A 765 -6.76 16.53 -7.14
C ASP A 765 -6.38 16.24 -8.60
N PRO A 766 -5.16 15.75 -8.90
CA PRO A 766 -4.73 15.46 -10.27
C PRO A 766 -5.65 14.49 -11.03
N ASN A 767 -6.44 13.66 -10.34
CA ASN A 767 -7.33 12.66 -10.96
C ASN A 767 -8.78 13.11 -11.05
N SER A 768 -9.10 14.29 -10.53
CA SER A 768 -10.47 14.84 -10.56
C SER A 768 -11.07 14.82 -11.96
N ALA A 769 -10.31 15.19 -12.99
CA ALA A 769 -10.77 15.15 -14.38
C ALA A 769 -11.09 13.72 -14.87
N ALA A 770 -10.25 12.74 -14.54
CA ALA A 770 -10.45 11.34 -14.95
C ALA A 770 -11.63 10.66 -14.24
N ILE A 771 -11.95 11.11 -13.03
CA ILE A 771 -13.14 10.64 -12.30
C ILE A 771 -14.39 11.36 -12.83
N GLY A 772 -14.30 12.66 -13.11
CA GLY A 772 -15.38 13.44 -13.72
C GLY A 772 -15.85 12.84 -15.05
N SER A 773 -14.91 12.40 -15.90
CA SER A 773 -15.24 11.75 -17.19
C SER A 773 -16.01 10.43 -17.05
N GLN A 774 -15.96 9.78 -15.88
CA GLN A 774 -16.78 8.60 -15.56
C GLN A 774 -18.13 8.97 -14.96
N LEU A 775 -18.18 9.99 -14.09
CA LEU A 775 -19.39 10.37 -13.36
C LEU A 775 -20.39 11.15 -14.23
N ILE A 776 -19.90 12.10 -15.03
CA ILE A 776 -20.72 12.99 -15.87
C ILE A 776 -21.65 12.19 -16.82
N PRO A 777 -21.17 11.16 -17.56
CA PRO A 777 -22.04 10.36 -18.41
C PRO A 777 -23.13 9.62 -17.63
N ILE A 778 -22.84 9.12 -16.42
CA ILE A 778 -23.81 8.39 -15.59
C ILE A 778 -24.91 9.35 -15.12
N ALA A 779 -24.55 10.55 -14.63
CA ALA A 779 -25.51 11.57 -14.22
C ALA A 779 -26.39 12.02 -15.39
N LYS A 780 -25.78 12.24 -16.57
CA LYS A 780 -26.51 12.64 -17.78
C LYS A 780 -27.47 11.54 -18.25
N ALA A 781 -27.04 10.28 -18.22
CA ALA A 781 -27.88 9.14 -18.60
C ALA A 781 -29.05 8.92 -17.64
N ALA A 782 -28.89 9.26 -16.35
CA ALA A 782 -29.95 9.20 -15.36
C ALA A 782 -31.03 10.29 -15.57
N GLY A 783 -30.70 11.40 -16.24
CA GLY A 783 -31.65 12.46 -16.61
C GLY A 783 -31.52 13.77 -15.83
N PHE A 784 -30.35 14.03 -15.24
CA PHE A 784 -30.01 15.34 -14.67
C PHE A 784 -29.65 16.38 -15.74
N ASP A 785 -29.89 17.65 -15.44
CA ASP A 785 -29.20 18.77 -16.08
C ASP A 785 -27.78 18.85 -15.50
N VAL A 786 -26.77 18.46 -16.29
CA VAL A 786 -25.38 18.27 -15.82
C VAL A 786 -24.50 19.46 -16.16
N TYR A 787 -23.80 19.98 -15.16
CA TYR A 787 -22.80 21.04 -15.32
C TYR A 787 -21.47 20.65 -14.67
N ASP A 788 -20.37 21.11 -15.27
CA ASP A 788 -19.01 20.86 -14.79
C ASP A 788 -18.42 22.13 -14.19
N LEU A 789 -18.07 22.06 -12.91
CA LEU A 789 -17.44 23.15 -12.16
C LEU A 789 -16.01 22.78 -11.76
N SER A 790 -15.33 21.90 -12.50
CA SER A 790 -13.95 21.46 -12.23
C SER A 790 -12.93 22.60 -12.10
N ASP A 791 -13.15 23.69 -12.83
CA ASP A 791 -12.23 24.83 -12.89
C ASP A 791 -12.50 25.91 -11.82
N TRP A 792 -13.34 25.63 -10.80
CA TRP A 792 -13.73 26.61 -9.77
C TRP A 792 -12.57 27.22 -8.98
N HIS A 793 -11.42 26.54 -8.91
CA HIS A 793 -10.32 26.90 -8.02
C HIS A 793 -9.22 27.75 -8.68
N GLN A 794 -9.18 27.82 -10.02
CA GLN A 794 -8.23 28.59 -10.86
C GLN A 794 -6.88 28.92 -10.19
N ASP A 795 -6.06 27.92 -9.86
CA ASP A 795 -4.71 28.04 -9.26
C ASP A 795 -4.54 29.09 -8.13
N GLN A 796 -5.61 29.38 -7.38
CA GLN A 796 -5.55 30.40 -6.32
C GLN A 796 -5.01 29.83 -5.01
N ASP A 797 -4.04 30.52 -4.42
CA ASP A 797 -3.54 30.20 -3.08
C ASP A 797 -4.57 30.53 -1.98
N GLY A 798 -4.51 29.74 -0.90
CA GLY A 798 -5.29 29.97 0.32
C GLY A 798 -6.74 29.47 0.30
N LEU A 799 -7.12 28.65 -0.69
CA LEU A 799 -8.45 28.04 -0.76
C LEU A 799 -8.67 26.97 0.32
N PHE A 800 -7.61 26.38 0.87
CA PHE A 800 -7.67 25.37 1.93
C PHE A 800 -6.75 25.77 3.10
N PRO A 801 -7.11 25.45 4.37
CA PRO A 801 -6.32 25.85 5.54
C PRO A 801 -4.92 25.22 5.60
N ALA A 802 -4.78 23.96 5.15
CA ALA A 802 -3.53 23.22 5.21
C ALA A 802 -3.44 22.18 4.07
N PRO A 803 -2.22 21.76 3.67
CA PRO A 803 -2.04 20.68 2.72
C PRO A 803 -2.66 19.37 3.23
N GLY A 804 -3.65 18.84 2.51
CA GLY A 804 -4.39 17.61 2.88
C GLY A 804 -5.72 17.87 3.59
N ASP A 805 -6.07 19.12 3.88
CA ASP A 805 -7.46 19.47 4.20
C ASP A 805 -8.25 19.63 2.91
N HIS A 806 -9.47 19.10 2.90
CA HIS A 806 -10.38 19.12 1.76
C HIS A 806 -11.54 20.11 1.97
N HIS A 807 -11.57 20.82 3.11
CA HIS A 807 -12.61 21.79 3.43
C HIS A 807 -12.15 23.20 3.06
N PRO A 808 -12.85 23.89 2.13
CA PRO A 808 -12.45 25.23 1.71
C PRO A 808 -12.50 26.25 2.85
N THR A 809 -11.61 27.24 2.80
CA THR A 809 -11.66 28.43 3.68
C THR A 809 -12.84 29.32 3.29
N ALA A 810 -13.12 30.37 4.07
CA ALA A 810 -14.11 31.38 3.69
C ALA A 810 -13.85 31.99 2.29
N LYS A 811 -12.58 32.12 1.89
CA LYS A 811 -12.20 32.54 0.53
C LYS A 811 -12.63 31.51 -0.51
N GLY A 812 -12.39 30.22 -0.24
CA GLY A 812 -12.80 29.13 -1.12
C GLY A 812 -14.32 29.03 -1.26
N HIS A 813 -15.06 29.15 -0.15
CA HIS A 813 -16.52 29.21 -0.18
C HIS A 813 -17.06 30.38 -1.02
N LYS A 814 -16.46 31.56 -0.90
CA LYS A 814 -16.81 32.72 -1.73
C LYS A 814 -16.58 32.44 -3.22
N LEU A 815 -15.43 31.87 -3.57
CA LEU A 815 -15.10 31.55 -4.97
C LEU A 815 -16.04 30.49 -5.56
N ILE A 816 -16.46 29.49 -4.77
CA ILE A 816 -17.48 28.52 -5.17
C ILE A 816 -18.80 29.22 -5.48
N ALA A 817 -19.25 30.14 -4.61
CA ALA A 817 -20.50 30.89 -4.82
C ALA A 817 -20.45 31.78 -6.06
N GLU A 818 -19.32 32.46 -6.31
CA GLU A 818 -19.09 33.26 -7.53
C GLU A 818 -19.09 32.39 -8.79
N SER A 819 -18.46 31.21 -8.73
CA SER A 819 -18.42 30.25 -9.85
C SER A 819 -19.82 29.71 -10.17
N LEU A 820 -20.63 29.40 -9.15
CA LEU A 820 -22.03 28.99 -9.31
C LEU A 820 -22.87 30.12 -9.93
N LEU A 821 -22.67 31.37 -9.50
CA LEU A 821 -23.37 32.52 -10.07
C LEU A 821 -23.06 32.69 -11.56
N GLU A 822 -21.79 32.55 -11.93
CA GLU A 822 -21.37 32.66 -13.32
C GLU A 822 -21.96 31.52 -14.17
N LEU A 823 -21.98 30.29 -13.65
CA LEU A 823 -22.66 29.16 -14.30
C LEU A 823 -24.15 29.46 -14.54
N PHE A 824 -24.84 30.02 -13.55
CA PHE A 824 -26.25 30.40 -13.68
C PHE A 824 -26.48 31.54 -14.69
N ARG A 825 -25.52 32.46 -14.85
CA ARG A 825 -25.59 33.52 -15.86
C ARG A 825 -25.39 32.99 -17.28
N GLN A 826 -24.44 32.07 -17.46
CA GLN A 826 -24.16 31.44 -18.76
C GLN A 826 -25.30 30.55 -19.23
N HIS A 827 -26.07 30.01 -18.29
CA HIS A 827 -27.22 29.14 -18.54
C HIS A 827 -28.50 29.77 -18.00
N SER A 828 -28.94 30.86 -18.64
CA SER A 828 -30.16 31.60 -18.25
C SER A 828 -31.44 30.74 -18.20
N SER A 829 -31.43 29.57 -18.85
CA SER A 829 -32.50 28.56 -18.77
C SER A 829 -32.64 27.90 -17.40
N ILE A 830 -31.63 27.98 -16.52
CA ILE A 830 -31.67 27.38 -15.18
C ILE A 830 -32.70 28.08 -14.28
N LEU A 831 -32.86 29.40 -14.43
CA LEU A 831 -33.80 30.21 -13.62
C LEU A 831 -35.00 30.71 -14.43
N SER A 832 -35.20 30.25 -15.66
CA SER A 832 -36.31 30.69 -16.51
C SER A 832 -37.58 29.86 -16.23
N GLU A 833 -38.35 30.28 -15.23
CA GLU A 833 -39.82 30.23 -15.16
C GLU A 833 -40.38 31.11 -14.02
#